data_AF-A0A3R9HDH8-F1
#
_entry.id   AF-A0A3R9HDH8-F1
#
_cell.length_a   1.000
_cell.length_b   1.000
_cell.length_c   1.000
_cell.angle_alpha   90.00
_cell.angle_beta   90.00
_cell.angle_gamma   90.00
#
_symmetry.space_group_name_H-M   'P 1'
#
loop_
_entity.id
_entity.type
_entity.pdbx_description
1 polymer ?
#
loop_
_entity_poly.entity_id
_entity_poly.type
_entity_poly.pdbx_seq_one_letter_code
_entity_poly.pdbx_strand_id
1 'polypeptide(L)'
;MKFNPNQKYTRWSIRRLSVGVASVVVASGFFLLVGQPNTVHADVLTSTPAQVLQVDSSSVEKNELPETVLKEAVDSALTANQTTPTPKEVVDETNSTDKSSSDPNEEAAKPKEEEVMPEVSKPKEEVKPVATPDVVSKQDTEATTPQSVTTQDEVKKGVEENTKDSVDVPASYLEKANVPGPFLAGVNQVIPYEAFGGDGMLTRLLLKSSDKAPWSDNGTANNPALLPLEGLAKGQYFYEVDLNGNTTGKDGQALLDQLRTNGTNAYQAIVKVYGAKDGKADLTNLVATKNVTVNLNGLVSKEAVKDSVTKNIKDHIDVPASYLEKANVPGPFLAGVNQVIPYEAFGGDGMLTRLLLKSSDKAPWSDNGTAKNPALLPLEGLAKGQYFYEVDLNGNTTGKDGQALLDQLRTNGTRTYQATVKVYGAKDGKPGLSNLVATKNVTVDMNGLISKEAVKDSVTKNIKDHIDVPASYLEKANVPGPFLAGVNQVIPYEAFGGDGMLTRLLLKSSDKAPWSDNGTANNPALLPLEGLAKGQYFYEVDLNGNTTGKDGQALLDQLRTNGTRTYQATVKVYGAKDGKADLSNLVATKNVTVDMNGLISKEAVKDSVTKNIKDHIDVPASYLEKANVPGPFLAGVNQVIPYEAFGGDGMLTRLLLKSSDKAPWSDNGTANNPALLPLEGLAKGQYFYEVDLNGNTTGKDGQALLDQLRSNGTYAYQATVKVYGAKDGKPDLSNLVATKNVTVDMNGLVSKEAVKDSVTKNIKDHIDVPASYLEKANVPGPFLAGVNQVIPYEAFGGDGMLTRLLLKSSDKAPWSDNGTANNPALLPLEGLTKGQYFYEVDLNGNTIGKDGQALLDQLRSNGTHSYQATVKVYGAKDGKPDLSNLVATKNVTVDMNGLISKEAVKDSVTKNIKDHIDVPASYLEKANVPGPFLAGVNQVIPYEAFGGDGMLTRLLLKSSDKAPWSDNGTAKNPALLPLEGLAKGQYFYEVDLNGNTTGKDGQALLDQLRANGTYAYQATVKVYGAKDGKPDLTNLIATRQVTIQLRGKEMATIPSQEGQMNMKPSTTPSQEGQMNKKPSATDSMSTAEGTKEVDHRMTDVKGEHPTSKPMADTMKKNDKPTLPKTGEAQTATATIGFLGLALAGILSLLGLKEKQKD
;
A
#
# COMPACT_ATOMS: atom_id res chain seq x y z
N MET A 1 20.35 36.21 -28.57
CA MET A 1 20.72 36.54 -29.97
C MET A 1 19.62 36.02 -30.92
N LYS A 2 19.66 36.35 -32.22
CA LYS A 2 18.68 35.95 -33.25
C LYS A 2 19.38 35.26 -34.44
N PHE A 3 18.60 34.81 -35.44
CA PHE A 3 18.92 34.11 -36.70
C PHE A 3 19.06 32.57 -36.61
N ASN A 4 18.65 31.77 -37.61
CA ASN A 4 17.50 31.87 -38.54
C ASN A 4 17.27 30.49 -39.23
N PRO A 5 16.04 30.06 -39.58
CA PRO A 5 15.81 28.76 -40.22
C PRO A 5 15.61 28.85 -41.75
N ASN A 6 16.04 27.82 -42.51
CA ASN A 6 15.40 27.39 -43.78
C ASN A 6 16.12 26.19 -44.45
N GLN A 7 15.40 25.09 -44.70
CA GLN A 7 15.26 24.42 -46.02
C GLN A 7 14.27 23.24 -45.94
N LYS A 8 13.88 22.63 -47.07
CA LYS A 8 12.73 21.70 -47.21
C LYS A 8 12.98 20.57 -48.21
N TYR A 9 12.11 19.55 -48.16
CA TYR A 9 11.91 18.44 -49.11
C TYR A 9 12.97 17.30 -49.00
N THR A 10 12.67 16.03 -49.34
CA THR A 10 11.59 15.50 -50.19
C THR A 10 11.04 14.15 -49.67
N ARG A 11 9.78 13.79 -50.01
CA ARG A 11 9.24 12.42 -49.90
C ARG A 11 9.63 11.58 -51.14
N TRP A 12 9.58 10.25 -51.06
CA TRP A 12 8.68 9.42 -51.90
C TRP A 12 8.64 7.96 -51.41
N SER A 13 7.79 7.13 -52.03
CA SER A 13 7.41 5.79 -51.56
C SER A 13 7.51 4.71 -52.64
N ILE A 14 7.79 3.46 -52.28
CA ILE A 14 7.67 2.29 -53.14
C ILE A 14 6.85 1.19 -52.44
N ARG A 15 6.04 0.43 -53.21
CA ARG A 15 5.29 -0.74 -52.76
C ARG A 15 5.84 -2.02 -53.41
N ARG A 16 5.79 -3.12 -52.65
CA ARG A 16 5.62 -4.54 -53.06
C ARG A 16 6.38 -5.05 -54.31
N LEU A 17 7.08 -6.17 -54.11
CA LEU A 17 6.86 -7.37 -54.92
C LEU A 17 7.02 -8.63 -54.06
N SER A 18 6.65 -9.79 -54.58
CA SER A 18 6.62 -11.08 -53.89
C SER A 18 7.06 -12.19 -54.83
N VAL A 19 7.87 -13.12 -54.33
CA VAL A 19 8.14 -14.44 -54.92
C VAL A 19 8.27 -15.43 -53.77
N GLY A 20 7.74 -16.64 -53.93
CA GLY A 20 7.87 -17.73 -52.94
C GLY A 20 8.28 -19.04 -53.60
N VAL A 21 8.82 -19.97 -52.81
CA VAL A 21 9.23 -21.31 -53.24
C VAL A 21 8.84 -22.32 -52.15
N ALA A 22 8.31 -23.46 -52.57
CA ALA A 22 8.16 -24.70 -51.79
C ALA A 22 8.93 -25.82 -52.56
N SER A 23 9.22 -27.02 -52.05
CA SER A 23 8.68 -27.80 -50.92
C SER A 23 9.76 -28.79 -50.43
N VAL A 24 9.48 -29.62 -49.41
CA VAL A 24 9.63 -31.10 -49.42
C VAL A 24 9.02 -31.70 -48.13
N VAL A 25 8.72 -33.00 -48.14
CA VAL A 25 7.87 -33.75 -47.18
C VAL A 25 8.62 -35.00 -46.67
N VAL A 26 8.00 -35.79 -45.76
CA VAL A 26 8.36 -37.14 -45.23
C VAL A 26 8.97 -37.12 -43.82
N ALA A 27 8.49 -37.89 -42.82
CA ALA A 27 7.23 -38.64 -42.68
C ALA A 27 6.87 -38.94 -41.19
N SER A 28 5.69 -39.53 -40.98
CA SER A 28 5.05 -39.89 -39.71
C SER A 28 5.57 -41.16 -39.02
N GLY A 29 5.46 -41.23 -37.69
CA GLY A 29 5.52 -42.48 -36.92
C GLY A 29 5.06 -42.29 -35.45
N PHE A 30 4.14 -43.12 -34.96
CA PHE A 30 3.51 -42.99 -33.63
C PHE A 30 2.99 -44.36 -33.17
N PHE A 31 3.47 -44.95 -32.06
CA PHE A 31 2.76 -45.99 -31.27
C PHE A 31 3.46 -46.39 -29.94
N LEU A 32 2.65 -46.44 -28.87
CA LEU A 32 2.68 -47.19 -27.60
C LEU A 32 3.97 -47.81 -26.96
N LEU A 33 4.36 -47.25 -25.79
CA LEU A 33 4.19 -47.79 -24.41
C LEU A 33 4.77 -49.18 -23.93
N VAL A 34 5.21 -49.17 -22.65
CA VAL A 34 5.51 -50.27 -21.68
C VAL A 34 6.93 -50.88 -21.67
N GLY A 35 7.60 -50.89 -20.48
CA GLY A 35 8.72 -51.81 -20.17
C GLY A 35 9.82 -51.29 -19.21
N GLN A 36 9.88 -51.82 -17.98
CA GLN A 36 11.06 -51.89 -17.06
C GLN A 36 11.55 -53.37 -17.00
N PRO A 37 12.67 -53.78 -16.33
CA PRO A 37 13.60 -53.07 -15.43
C PRO A 37 15.15 -53.35 -15.62
N ASN A 38 15.96 -52.70 -14.76
CA ASN A 38 17.33 -52.97 -14.21
C ASN A 38 18.09 -54.27 -14.60
N THR A 39 19.43 -54.32 -14.74
CA THR A 39 20.48 -54.23 -13.66
C THR A 39 21.92 -53.84 -14.15
N VAL A 40 22.72 -53.02 -13.43
CA VAL A 40 23.87 -53.29 -12.47
C VAL A 40 25.13 -53.98 -13.08
N HIS A 41 26.35 -53.39 -13.07
CA HIS A 41 27.39 -53.33 -12.00
C HIS A 41 28.47 -52.21 -12.25
N ALA A 42 28.90 -51.41 -11.25
CA ALA A 42 30.16 -51.47 -10.42
C ALA A 42 31.44 -50.87 -11.11
N ASP A 43 32.41 -50.17 -10.49
CA ASP A 43 32.82 -49.87 -9.09
C ASP A 43 33.36 -48.39 -8.97
N VAL A 44 33.16 -47.56 -7.91
CA VAL A 44 33.77 -47.47 -6.54
C VAL A 44 35.23 -46.91 -6.56
N LEU A 45 35.71 -45.88 -5.83
CA LEU A 45 35.47 -45.21 -4.50
C LEU A 45 35.24 -43.66 -4.68
N THR A 46 34.43 -42.85 -3.95
CA THR A 46 34.26 -42.49 -2.50
C THR A 46 35.41 -41.63 -1.90
N SER A 47 35.20 -40.56 -1.09
CA SER A 47 34.15 -40.34 -0.06
C SER A 47 33.81 -38.85 0.28
N THR A 48 32.51 -38.52 0.35
CA THR A 48 31.73 -37.69 1.34
C THR A 48 32.24 -36.33 1.90
N PRO A 49 31.38 -35.34 2.26
CA PRO A 49 30.16 -35.45 3.11
C PRO A 49 28.82 -35.36 2.36
N ALA A 50 27.69 -35.56 3.06
CA ALA A 50 26.36 -35.76 2.48
C ALA A 50 25.26 -34.81 3.03
N GLN A 51 24.15 -34.72 2.29
CA GLN A 51 22.85 -34.17 2.72
C GLN A 51 22.00 -35.31 3.36
N VAL A 52 20.74 -35.17 3.78
CA VAL A 52 19.51 -35.04 2.94
C VAL A 52 18.28 -34.64 3.82
N LEU A 53 17.20 -34.25 3.14
CA LEU A 53 15.90 -33.68 3.55
C LEU A 53 14.89 -34.61 4.28
N GLN A 54 13.86 -33.98 4.90
CA GLN A 54 12.41 -34.37 4.92
C GLN A 54 11.95 -35.66 5.64
N VAL A 55 10.72 -35.81 6.19
CA VAL A 55 9.65 -34.86 6.66
C VAL A 55 8.62 -35.62 7.57
N ASP A 56 7.60 -34.91 8.09
CA ASP A 56 6.29 -35.38 8.62
C ASP A 56 6.08 -35.86 10.10
N SER A 57 5.38 -34.98 10.86
CA SER A 57 4.06 -35.19 11.51
C SER A 57 3.78 -36.03 12.78
N SER A 58 2.76 -35.54 13.53
CA SER A 58 1.89 -36.18 14.56
C SER A 58 2.31 -36.34 16.04
N SER A 59 1.98 -35.31 16.84
CA SER A 59 1.28 -35.30 18.15
C SER A 59 1.02 -36.59 18.99
N VAL A 60 1.16 -36.49 20.33
CA VAL A 60 0.13 -36.73 21.40
C VAL A 60 0.77 -36.77 22.83
N GLU A 61 0.04 -36.25 23.84
CA GLU A 61 0.01 -36.44 25.34
C GLU A 61 1.07 -37.27 26.12
N LYS A 62 1.29 -37.22 27.46
CA LYS A 62 0.59 -36.66 28.68
C LYS A 62 1.57 -36.66 29.90
N ASN A 63 1.33 -35.81 30.93
CA ASN A 63 1.54 -35.95 32.41
C ASN A 63 2.86 -36.56 33.02
N GLU A 64 3.30 -36.36 34.28
CA GLU A 64 2.74 -35.66 35.48
C GLU A 64 3.83 -35.16 36.49
N LEU A 65 3.40 -34.67 37.67
CA LEU A 65 4.16 -34.02 38.78
C LEU A 65 4.69 -35.01 39.85
N PRO A 66 5.66 -34.63 40.75
CA PRO A 66 5.37 -33.97 42.05
C PRO A 66 6.49 -33.03 42.58
N GLU A 67 6.45 -32.39 43.76
CA GLU A 67 5.40 -31.59 44.45
C GLU A 67 6.06 -30.84 45.67
N THR A 68 5.30 -30.47 46.72
CA THR A 68 5.61 -29.60 47.88
C THR A 68 5.45 -28.07 47.66
N VAL A 69 5.18 -27.34 48.75
CA VAL A 69 4.33 -26.11 48.80
C VAL A 69 4.71 -25.22 50.03
N LEU A 70 4.11 -24.00 50.12
CA LEU A 70 4.15 -22.95 51.19
C LEU A 70 5.12 -21.76 50.91
N LYS A 71 4.91 -20.52 51.40
CA LYS A 71 3.88 -19.98 52.34
C LYS A 71 3.41 -18.54 51.96
N GLU A 72 3.06 -17.73 52.98
CA GLU A 72 2.36 -16.41 52.96
C GLU A 72 3.35 -15.23 53.25
N ALA A 73 3.01 -13.93 53.27
CA ALA A 73 1.72 -13.25 53.46
C ALA A 73 1.59 -11.87 52.74
N VAL A 74 0.69 -11.00 53.21
CA VAL A 74 0.01 -9.93 52.45
C VAL A 74 0.26 -8.51 53.01
N ASP A 75 0.06 -7.49 52.17
CA ASP A 75 -0.82 -6.29 52.39
C ASP A 75 -0.21 -4.88 52.12
N SER A 76 -1.06 -3.85 52.21
CA SER A 76 -1.12 -2.68 51.32
C SER A 76 -0.90 -1.31 51.98
N ALA A 77 -0.58 -0.28 51.17
CA ALA A 77 -1.03 1.11 51.40
C ALA A 77 -0.93 1.99 50.12
N LEU A 78 -1.86 2.94 49.96
CA LEU A 78 -1.80 4.09 49.02
C LEU A 78 -1.44 5.37 49.83
N THR A 79 -1.38 6.64 49.37
CA THR A 79 -1.94 7.36 48.20
C THR A 79 -1.29 8.76 48.06
N ALA A 80 -1.48 9.43 46.91
CA ALA A 80 -1.68 10.89 46.75
C ALA A 80 -0.53 11.90 47.04
N ASN A 81 -0.52 13.15 46.52
CA ASN A 81 -0.94 13.67 45.19
C ASN A 81 -0.39 15.12 44.96
N GLN A 82 -0.33 15.56 43.69
CA GLN A 82 -0.44 16.96 43.18
C GLN A 82 0.64 18.06 43.36
N THR A 83 0.61 18.96 42.36
CA THR A 83 0.96 20.40 42.28
C THR A 83 2.37 20.92 41.91
N THR A 84 2.36 21.86 40.97
CA THR A 84 3.39 22.80 40.44
C THR A 84 3.35 24.14 41.24
N PRO A 85 4.19 25.20 41.00
CA PRO A 85 5.02 25.52 39.83
C PRO A 85 6.44 26.13 40.10
N THR A 86 7.06 26.68 39.05
CA THR A 86 8.34 27.41 38.98
C THR A 86 8.38 28.74 39.75
N PRO A 87 9.57 29.25 40.14
CA PRO A 87 10.18 30.38 39.38
C PRO A 87 11.73 30.28 39.24
N LYS A 88 12.42 31.40 39.01
CA LYS A 88 13.81 31.48 38.52
C LYS A 88 14.83 32.14 39.48
N GLU A 89 16.12 32.00 39.10
CA GLU A 89 17.20 33.03 39.08
C GLU A 89 18.04 33.36 40.35
N VAL A 90 19.37 33.46 40.10
CA VAL A 90 20.40 34.32 40.74
C VAL A 90 21.18 33.86 42.01
N VAL A 91 22.44 33.42 41.76
CA VAL A 91 23.74 33.83 42.38
C VAL A 91 24.01 33.68 43.91
N ASP A 92 24.73 32.60 44.23
CA ASP A 92 26.05 32.54 44.96
C ASP A 92 26.20 32.76 46.50
N GLU A 93 27.39 32.34 46.98
CA GLU A 93 28.09 32.54 48.26
C GLU A 93 27.73 31.75 49.56
N THR A 94 28.40 30.58 49.68
CA THR A 94 29.18 30.10 50.86
C THR A 94 28.56 29.34 52.06
N ASN A 95 29.41 28.45 52.63
CA ASN A 95 29.47 27.94 54.01
C ASN A 95 28.41 26.89 54.47
N SER A 96 28.72 25.90 55.33
CA SER A 96 29.98 25.57 56.04
C SER A 96 30.05 24.14 56.62
N THR A 97 31.25 23.71 57.07
CA THR A 97 31.54 22.78 58.21
C THR A 97 31.07 21.30 58.14
N ASP A 98 31.64 20.29 58.84
CA ASP A 98 32.95 20.03 59.51
C ASP A 98 33.00 18.50 59.89
N LYS A 99 34.05 17.84 60.43
CA LYS A 99 35.53 17.95 60.39
C LYS A 99 36.15 17.09 61.53
N SER A 100 37.17 16.28 61.23
CA SER A 100 38.17 15.79 62.20
C SER A 100 39.35 15.19 61.40
N SER A 101 40.60 15.67 61.45
CA SER A 101 41.54 15.86 62.59
C SER A 101 42.01 14.52 63.18
N SER A 102 43.31 14.28 63.44
CA SER A 102 44.27 15.17 64.15
C SER A 102 45.73 15.26 63.60
N ASP A 103 46.42 16.32 64.05
CA ASP A 103 47.81 16.79 63.80
C ASP A 103 48.81 16.20 64.86
N PRO A 104 50.00 16.79 65.24
CA PRO A 104 50.80 17.94 64.73
C PRO A 104 52.37 17.84 64.77
N ASN A 105 53.03 18.88 64.21
CA ASN A 105 54.09 19.72 64.85
C ASN A 105 55.53 19.81 64.24
N GLU A 106 56.08 21.05 64.22
CA GLU A 106 57.49 21.59 64.20
C GLU A 106 58.68 20.82 63.50
N GLU A 107 59.83 21.41 63.12
CA GLU A 107 60.42 22.76 63.30
C GLU A 107 61.18 23.25 62.02
N ALA A 108 62.39 23.85 62.13
CA ALA A 108 63.01 24.72 61.10
C ALA A 108 64.40 24.27 60.55
N ALA A 109 64.97 25.14 59.71
CA ALA A 109 66.40 25.27 59.32
C ALA A 109 66.94 24.65 57.99
N LYS A 110 68.04 25.27 57.54
CA LYS A 110 68.97 24.95 56.43
C LYS A 110 70.29 24.45 57.07
N PRO A 111 71.34 23.91 56.38
CA PRO A 111 71.53 23.76 54.92
C PRO A 111 72.29 22.48 54.43
N LYS A 112 72.51 22.40 53.10
CA LYS A 112 73.74 21.97 52.37
C LYS A 112 74.14 20.48 52.19
N GLU A 113 74.68 20.25 50.98
CA GLU A 113 75.74 19.30 50.55
C GLU A 113 75.44 17.80 50.29
N GLU A 114 76.25 17.24 49.37
CA GLU A 114 76.49 15.82 49.01
C GLU A 114 75.30 14.94 48.51
N GLU A 115 75.47 13.91 47.66
CA GLU A 115 76.41 13.67 46.54
C GLU A 115 75.86 12.49 45.67
N VAL A 116 76.65 12.01 44.69
CA VAL A 116 76.52 10.73 43.94
C VAL A 116 75.33 10.53 42.97
N MET A 117 75.69 10.35 41.68
CA MET A 117 74.85 9.71 40.66
C MET A 117 75.00 8.18 40.71
N PRO A 118 73.94 7.40 40.44
CA PRO A 118 74.08 6.04 39.94
C PRO A 118 74.44 6.03 38.44
N GLU A 119 75.52 5.34 38.11
CA GLU A 119 75.91 4.96 36.74
C GLU A 119 74.96 3.89 36.16
N VAL A 120 74.83 3.77 34.82
CA VAL A 120 74.89 2.47 34.10
C VAL A 120 74.91 2.64 32.57
N SER A 121 75.86 1.95 31.93
CA SER A 121 75.98 1.57 30.51
C SER A 121 75.66 2.61 29.39
N LYS A 122 76.72 3.19 28.83
CA LYS A 122 76.83 3.38 27.36
C LYS A 122 77.67 2.24 26.75
N PRO A 123 77.31 1.69 25.58
CA PRO A 123 78.21 0.87 24.77
C PRO A 123 79.36 1.66 24.12
N LYS A 124 80.43 0.96 23.75
CA LYS A 124 81.56 1.41 22.88
C LYS A 124 81.13 1.35 21.40
N GLU A 125 81.86 1.75 20.37
CA GLU A 125 83.23 2.29 20.16
C GLU A 125 83.14 3.23 18.90
N GLU A 126 84.08 4.04 18.42
CA GLU A 126 85.55 4.18 18.58
C GLU A 126 85.96 5.64 18.29
N VAL A 127 87.16 6.10 18.72
CA VAL A 127 87.60 7.51 18.64
C VAL A 127 89.11 7.63 18.37
N LYS A 128 89.56 8.63 17.57
CA LYS A 128 90.82 9.37 17.80
C LYS A 128 90.88 10.73 17.04
N PRO A 129 91.72 11.71 17.47
CA PRO A 129 91.35 13.13 17.38
C PRO A 129 92.44 14.08 16.79
N VAL A 130 92.11 15.38 16.71
CA VAL A 130 93.08 16.50 16.78
C VAL A 130 92.54 17.58 17.72
N ALA A 131 93.42 18.36 18.36
CA ALA A 131 93.11 19.25 19.49
C ALA A 131 92.80 20.72 19.11
N THR A 132 92.36 21.48 20.12
CA THR A 132 92.31 22.94 20.14
C THR A 132 93.72 23.56 20.27
N PRO A 133 93.89 24.84 19.88
CA PRO A 133 94.83 25.75 20.50
C PRO A 133 94.11 26.85 21.31
N ASP A 134 94.71 27.24 22.43
CA ASP A 134 94.21 28.31 23.32
C ASP A 134 95.00 29.62 23.15
N VAL A 135 94.53 30.71 23.76
CA VAL A 135 95.06 32.08 23.54
C VAL A 135 96.15 32.46 24.56
N VAL A 136 97.23 33.09 24.06
CA VAL A 136 98.17 33.90 24.88
C VAL A 136 98.44 35.22 24.14
N SER A 137 98.60 36.31 24.91
CA SER A 137 98.78 37.68 24.40
C SER A 137 99.97 38.37 25.10
N LYS A 138 100.40 39.53 24.55
CA LYS A 138 101.35 40.53 25.11
C LYS A 138 102.85 40.21 24.92
N GLN A 139 103.77 41.18 24.81
CA GLN A 139 103.68 42.64 24.51
C GLN A 139 105.10 43.21 24.26
N ASP A 140 105.20 44.29 23.47
CA ASP A 140 106.31 45.27 23.28
C ASP A 140 107.78 44.88 23.51
N THR A 141 108.65 45.14 22.52
CA THR A 141 109.65 46.27 22.51
C THR A 141 110.55 46.14 21.27
N GLU A 142 111.11 47.26 20.78
CA GLU A 142 111.98 47.32 19.60
C GLU A 142 113.26 46.46 19.70
N ALA A 143 113.58 45.76 18.61
CA ALA A 143 114.92 45.24 18.33
C ALA A 143 115.22 45.38 16.83
N THR A 144 116.27 46.12 16.47
CA THR A 144 116.65 46.39 15.08
C THR A 144 117.30 45.17 14.42
N THR A 145 116.48 44.23 13.96
CA THR A 145 116.91 43.20 13.01
C THR A 145 117.10 43.80 11.61
N PRO A 146 118.04 43.27 10.79
CA PRO A 146 118.14 43.70 9.40
C PRO A 146 116.83 43.34 8.67
N GLN A 147 116.33 44.26 7.85
CA GLN A 147 115.15 44.00 7.02
C GLN A 147 115.44 42.80 6.11
N SER A 148 114.81 41.66 6.40
CA SER A 148 114.68 40.57 5.45
C SER A 148 113.95 41.11 4.23
N VAL A 149 114.65 41.27 3.10
CA VAL A 149 114.07 41.75 1.86
C VAL A 149 113.08 40.70 1.37
N THR A 150 111.80 40.89 1.74
CA THR A 150 110.72 39.95 1.50
C THR A 150 110.59 39.76 -0.01
N THR A 151 110.91 38.54 -0.45
CA THR A 151 111.07 38.22 -1.86
C THR A 151 109.72 38.30 -2.57
N GLN A 152 109.74 38.57 -3.88
CA GLN A 152 108.51 38.59 -4.67
C GLN A 152 107.74 37.26 -4.60
N ASP A 153 108.43 36.13 -4.36
CA ASP A 153 107.81 34.82 -4.23
C ASP A 153 107.18 34.57 -2.86
N GLU A 154 107.73 35.13 -1.78
CA GLU A 154 107.05 35.17 -0.46
C GLU A 154 105.78 36.02 -0.52
N VAL A 155 105.81 37.15 -1.24
CA VAL A 155 104.61 37.99 -1.46
C VAL A 155 103.55 37.27 -2.28
N LYS A 156 103.93 36.57 -3.37
CA LYS A 156 103.01 35.70 -4.12
C LYS A 156 102.39 34.63 -3.23
N LYS A 157 103.21 33.94 -2.45
CA LYS A 157 102.77 32.87 -1.54
C LYS A 157 101.81 33.39 -0.46
N GLY A 158 102.14 34.52 0.17
CA GLY A 158 101.28 35.14 1.19
C GLY A 158 99.90 35.54 0.65
N VAL A 159 99.83 36.09 -0.57
CA VAL A 159 98.55 36.40 -1.23
C VAL A 159 97.73 35.14 -1.52
N GLU A 160 98.35 34.09 -2.06
CA GLU A 160 97.66 32.82 -2.37
C GLU A 160 97.17 32.10 -1.08
N GLU A 161 98.00 32.05 -0.04
CA GLU A 161 97.69 31.33 1.19
C GLU A 161 96.73 32.06 2.11
N ASN A 162 96.78 33.40 2.22
CA ASN A 162 95.99 34.18 3.19
C ASN A 162 94.70 34.80 2.62
N THR A 163 94.56 34.89 1.30
CA THR A 163 93.29 35.32 0.66
C THR A 163 92.32 34.14 0.54
N LYS A 164 91.01 34.39 0.70
CA LYS A 164 89.91 33.43 0.48
C LYS A 164 89.66 33.24 -1.02
N ASP A 165 89.12 32.08 -1.41
CA ASP A 165 88.68 31.82 -2.79
C ASP A 165 87.28 32.38 -3.09
N SER A 166 86.46 32.56 -2.05
CA SER A 166 85.14 33.19 -2.12
C SER A 166 84.81 33.91 -0.82
N VAL A 167 83.98 34.96 -0.88
CA VAL A 167 83.40 35.61 0.30
C VAL A 167 81.96 36.05 0.04
N ASP A 168 81.10 35.81 1.03
CA ASP A 168 79.73 36.33 1.07
C ASP A 168 79.71 37.64 1.86
N VAL A 169 79.30 38.73 1.23
CA VAL A 169 79.20 40.06 1.84
C VAL A 169 77.75 40.31 2.27
N PRO A 170 77.45 40.54 3.56
CA PRO A 170 76.10 40.81 4.02
C PRO A 170 75.49 42.07 3.40
N ALA A 171 74.21 42.01 3.04
CA ALA A 171 73.50 43.15 2.43
C ALA A 171 73.49 44.40 3.33
N SER A 172 73.49 44.20 4.65
CA SER A 172 73.57 45.27 5.66
C SER A 172 74.89 46.05 5.65
N TYR A 173 75.97 45.51 5.07
CA TYR A 173 77.23 46.25 4.90
C TYR A 173 77.12 47.21 3.70
N LEU A 174 76.51 46.76 2.59
CA LEU A 174 76.22 47.60 1.42
C LEU A 174 75.13 48.66 1.70
N GLU A 175 74.23 48.38 2.65
CA GLU A 175 73.25 49.34 3.19
C GLU A 175 73.94 50.50 3.91
N LYS A 176 74.83 50.18 4.86
CA LYS A 176 75.48 51.14 5.75
C LYS A 176 76.72 51.82 5.15
N ALA A 177 77.25 51.30 4.05
CA ALA A 177 78.34 51.91 3.31
C ALA A 177 78.01 53.35 2.86
N ASN A 178 78.99 54.25 2.95
CA ASN A 178 78.89 55.65 2.53
C ASN A 178 80.17 56.05 1.78
N VAL A 179 80.13 57.14 1.01
CA VAL A 179 81.31 57.74 0.37
C VAL A 179 81.37 59.23 0.71
N PRO A 180 82.53 59.77 1.16
CA PRO A 180 83.75 59.05 1.51
C PRO A 180 83.53 58.12 2.72
N GLY A 181 84.07 56.91 2.63
CA GLY A 181 83.94 55.87 3.65
C GLY A 181 84.71 54.61 3.26
N PRO A 182 85.02 53.72 4.21
CA PRO A 182 86.06 52.71 3.99
C PRO A 182 85.60 51.47 3.20
N PHE A 183 84.29 51.23 3.06
CA PHE A 183 83.77 50.01 2.42
C PHE A 183 84.37 49.71 1.04
N LEU A 184 84.66 50.74 0.23
CA LEU A 184 85.25 50.60 -1.11
C LEU A 184 86.74 50.97 -1.18
N ALA A 185 87.41 51.21 -0.05
CA ALA A 185 88.83 51.57 -0.06
C ALA A 185 89.71 50.40 -0.56
N GLY A 186 90.55 50.68 -1.56
CA GLY A 186 91.36 49.66 -2.24
C GLY A 186 90.62 48.85 -3.31
N VAL A 187 89.35 49.17 -3.60
CA VAL A 187 88.55 48.54 -4.66
C VAL A 187 88.58 49.43 -5.89
N ASN A 188 89.01 48.88 -7.03
CA ASN A 188 89.28 49.62 -8.28
C ASN A 188 90.22 50.84 -8.08
N GLN A 189 91.01 50.83 -7.01
CA GLN A 189 91.91 51.91 -6.59
C GLN A 189 93.19 51.29 -6.02
N VAL A 190 94.34 51.81 -6.46
CA VAL A 190 95.65 51.32 -6.01
C VAL A 190 96.05 51.97 -4.69
N ILE A 191 96.23 51.18 -3.63
CA ILE A 191 96.57 51.64 -2.27
C ILE A 191 97.93 51.07 -1.80
N PRO A 192 98.65 51.73 -0.86
CA PRO A 192 99.85 51.17 -0.25
C PRO A 192 99.57 49.82 0.43
N TYR A 193 100.55 48.90 0.43
CA TYR A 193 100.38 47.57 1.01
C TYR A 193 99.90 47.62 2.46
N GLU A 194 100.48 48.51 3.26
CA GLU A 194 100.18 48.71 4.68
C GLU A 194 98.78 49.27 4.98
N ALA A 195 98.02 49.69 3.96
CA ALA A 195 96.64 50.19 4.09
C ALA A 195 95.57 49.14 3.77
N PHE A 196 95.96 47.95 3.30
CA PHE A 196 95.03 46.89 2.93
C PHE A 196 94.31 46.31 4.15
N GLY A 197 93.04 45.92 3.99
CA GLY A 197 92.29 45.23 5.03
C GLY A 197 91.97 46.06 6.28
N GLY A 198 91.97 47.39 6.18
CA GLY A 198 91.56 48.33 7.23
C GLY A 198 90.10 48.16 7.68
N ASP A 199 89.70 48.88 8.73
CA ASP A 199 88.38 48.75 9.35
C ASP A 199 87.23 49.03 8.37
N GLY A 200 86.23 48.14 8.34
CA GLY A 200 85.06 48.24 7.46
C GLY A 200 85.32 48.11 5.96
N MET A 201 86.54 47.83 5.49
CA MET A 201 86.86 47.71 4.06
C MET A 201 86.41 46.37 3.46
N LEU A 202 85.84 46.37 2.24
CA LEU A 202 85.56 45.13 1.49
C LEU A 202 86.83 44.27 1.32
N THR A 203 87.99 44.89 1.17
CA THR A 203 89.29 44.22 1.04
C THR A 203 89.66 43.38 2.27
N ARG A 204 89.21 43.78 3.48
CA ARG A 204 89.39 43.03 4.74
C ARG A 204 88.67 41.68 4.69
N LEU A 205 87.45 41.64 4.14
CA LEU A 205 86.63 40.43 4.07
C LEU A 205 87.25 39.33 3.18
N LEU A 206 88.10 39.72 2.22
CA LEU A 206 88.80 38.80 1.32
C LEU A 206 89.85 37.94 2.04
N LEU A 207 90.27 38.29 3.26
CA LEU A 207 91.32 37.57 3.98
C LEU A 207 90.77 36.51 4.93
N LYS A 208 91.43 35.35 5.00
CA LYS A 208 91.09 34.23 5.91
C LYS A 208 91.18 34.63 7.39
N SER A 209 92.00 35.63 7.73
CA SER A 209 92.07 36.22 9.06
C SER A 209 90.81 37.00 9.48
N SER A 210 89.94 37.40 8.53
CA SER A 210 88.73 38.18 8.86
C SER A 210 87.64 37.40 9.59
N ASP A 211 87.61 36.06 9.49
CA ASP A 211 86.54 35.22 10.05
C ASP A 211 86.46 35.22 11.59
N LYS A 212 87.46 35.79 12.26
CA LYS A 212 87.50 36.01 13.72
C LYS A 212 87.84 37.45 14.10
N ALA A 213 87.96 38.36 13.13
CA ALA A 213 88.37 39.74 13.38
C ALA A 213 87.16 40.65 13.67
N PRO A 214 87.33 41.69 14.50
CA PRO A 214 86.30 42.71 14.65
C PRO A 214 86.10 43.48 13.34
N TRP A 215 84.87 43.96 13.15
CA TRP A 215 84.39 44.66 11.96
C TRP A 215 83.57 45.88 12.37
N SER A 216 83.73 46.99 11.64
CA SER A 216 82.87 48.16 11.72
C SER A 216 82.08 48.34 10.42
N ASP A 217 80.77 48.57 10.54
CA ASP A 217 79.85 48.74 9.42
C ASP A 217 79.95 50.12 8.73
N ASN A 218 80.57 51.09 9.39
CA ASN A 218 80.91 52.41 8.86
C ASN A 218 82.42 52.74 8.93
N GLY A 219 83.23 51.86 9.54
CA GLY A 219 84.66 52.05 9.76
C GLY A 219 85.06 53.03 10.87
N THR A 220 84.14 53.41 11.77
CA THR A 220 84.46 54.34 12.88
C THR A 220 84.92 53.62 14.16
N ALA A 221 85.07 52.29 14.17
CA ALA A 221 85.56 51.57 15.35
C ALA A 221 87.09 51.56 15.49
N ASN A 222 87.82 51.99 14.44
CA ASN A 222 89.29 52.05 14.38
C ASN A 222 89.98 50.69 14.60
N ASN A 223 89.38 49.61 14.12
CA ASN A 223 90.02 48.28 14.17
C ASN A 223 91.35 48.27 13.38
N PRO A 224 92.39 47.57 13.87
CA PRO A 224 93.66 47.46 13.15
C PRO A 224 93.49 46.76 11.79
N ALA A 225 94.31 47.15 10.81
CA ALA A 225 94.31 46.58 9.47
C ALA A 225 94.76 45.11 9.48
N LEU A 226 94.14 44.29 8.64
CA LEU A 226 94.57 42.91 8.38
C LEU A 226 95.44 42.89 7.12
N LEU A 227 96.75 42.65 7.29
CA LEU A 227 97.67 42.53 6.17
C LEU A 227 97.67 41.10 5.61
N PRO A 228 97.83 40.88 4.29
CA PRO A 228 97.91 39.54 3.71
C PRO A 228 99.29 38.88 3.93
N LEU A 229 100.30 39.66 4.30
CA LEU A 229 101.62 39.23 4.77
C LEU A 229 102.17 40.33 5.70
N GLU A 230 102.79 39.94 6.82
CA GLU A 230 103.38 40.86 7.79
C GLU A 230 104.89 41.07 7.54
N GLY A 231 105.51 42.05 8.20
CA GLY A 231 106.96 42.30 8.14
C GLY A 231 107.47 43.08 6.92
N LEU A 232 106.60 43.47 5.99
CA LEU A 232 106.94 44.25 4.80
C LEU A 232 107.26 45.72 5.11
N ALA A 233 108.15 46.33 4.32
CA ALA A 233 108.47 47.75 4.45
C ALA A 233 107.37 48.63 3.82
N LYS A 234 107.03 49.73 4.51
CA LYS A 234 106.01 50.70 4.07
C LYS A 234 106.31 51.25 2.67
N GLY A 235 105.32 51.25 1.80
CA GLY A 235 105.44 51.72 0.41
C GLY A 235 106.33 50.87 -0.51
N GLN A 236 106.77 49.67 -0.11
CA GLN A 236 107.56 48.75 -0.96
C GLN A 236 106.70 48.05 -2.03
N TYR A 237 105.40 47.86 -1.75
CA TYR A 237 104.42 47.23 -2.61
C TYR A 237 103.07 47.98 -2.50
N PHE A 238 102.17 47.73 -3.46
CA PHE A 238 100.84 48.33 -3.54
C PHE A 238 99.80 47.28 -3.93
N TYR A 239 98.56 47.43 -3.43
CA TYR A 239 97.42 46.56 -3.76
C TYR A 239 96.41 47.27 -4.66
N GLU A 240 95.75 46.49 -5.50
CA GLU A 240 94.46 46.81 -6.12
C GLU A 240 93.53 45.60 -5.98
N VAL A 241 92.24 45.83 -5.69
CA VAL A 241 91.20 44.81 -5.86
C VAL A 241 90.29 45.23 -7.00
N ASP A 242 90.51 44.65 -8.18
CA ASP A 242 89.76 44.94 -9.41
C ASP A 242 88.48 44.11 -9.45
N LEU A 243 87.33 44.75 -9.24
CA LEU A 243 86.01 44.11 -9.31
C LEU A 243 85.51 44.09 -10.77
N ASN A 244 85.67 42.95 -11.43
CA ASN A 244 85.27 42.76 -12.83
C ASN A 244 83.75 42.83 -13.03
N GLY A 245 83.34 43.35 -14.19
CA GLY A 245 81.95 43.30 -14.67
C GLY A 245 81.50 44.66 -15.20
N ASN A 246 80.25 45.05 -14.91
CA ASN A 246 79.76 46.40 -15.19
C ASN A 246 80.27 47.47 -14.19
N THR A 247 81.16 47.07 -13.29
CA THR A 247 81.86 47.84 -12.26
C THR A 247 83.26 48.31 -12.69
N THR A 248 83.86 47.68 -13.70
CA THR A 248 85.20 48.02 -14.19
C THR A 248 85.30 49.49 -14.58
N GLY A 249 86.33 50.20 -14.10
CA GLY A 249 86.55 51.62 -14.36
C GLY A 249 85.65 52.58 -13.56
N LYS A 250 84.90 52.09 -12.55
CA LYS A 250 84.15 52.92 -11.60
C LYS A 250 84.78 52.81 -10.21
N ASP A 251 84.85 53.93 -9.50
CA ASP A 251 85.28 54.00 -8.10
C ASP A 251 84.32 54.87 -7.26
N GLY A 252 84.64 55.03 -5.97
CA GLY A 252 83.91 55.90 -5.05
C GLY A 252 82.38 55.73 -5.09
N GLN A 253 81.66 56.85 -5.21
CA GLN A 253 80.19 56.87 -5.20
C GLN A 253 79.61 56.17 -6.44
N ALA A 254 80.24 56.30 -7.61
CA ALA A 254 79.79 55.66 -8.85
C ALA A 254 79.90 54.13 -8.80
N LEU A 255 80.90 53.60 -8.07
CA LEU A 255 80.98 52.18 -7.76
C LEU A 255 79.91 51.78 -6.73
N LEU A 256 79.74 52.54 -5.64
CA LEU A 256 78.73 52.20 -4.60
C LEU A 256 77.30 52.14 -5.18
N ASP A 257 76.93 53.11 -6.00
CA ASP A 257 75.61 53.15 -6.63
C ASP A 257 75.46 52.06 -7.70
N GLN A 258 76.53 51.66 -8.41
CA GLN A 258 76.49 50.51 -9.30
C GLN A 258 76.27 49.20 -8.53
N LEU A 259 77.00 48.98 -7.43
CA LEU A 259 76.85 47.78 -6.59
C LEU A 259 75.45 47.70 -5.97
N ARG A 260 74.89 48.84 -5.51
CA ARG A 260 73.51 48.93 -5.02
C ARG A 260 72.47 48.66 -6.12
N THR A 261 72.67 49.23 -7.31
CA THR A 261 71.78 49.03 -8.48
C THR A 261 71.79 47.58 -8.98
N ASN A 262 72.95 46.93 -8.95
CA ASN A 262 73.09 45.52 -9.32
C ASN A 262 72.43 44.56 -8.30
N GLY A 263 72.22 44.98 -7.05
CA GLY A 263 71.62 44.13 -6.01
C GLY A 263 72.43 42.86 -5.72
N THR A 264 71.74 41.73 -5.55
CA THR A 264 72.38 40.43 -5.29
C THR A 264 73.14 39.97 -6.52
N ASN A 265 74.48 40.02 -6.48
CA ASN A 265 75.33 39.67 -7.61
C ASN A 265 76.69 39.12 -7.15
N ALA A 266 77.23 38.17 -7.92
CA ALA A 266 78.55 37.61 -7.73
C ALA A 266 79.56 38.28 -8.69
N TYR A 267 80.63 38.82 -8.15
CA TYR A 267 81.69 39.49 -8.90
C TYR A 267 82.98 38.65 -8.81
N GLN A 268 83.77 38.63 -9.88
CA GLN A 268 85.14 38.13 -9.81
C GLN A 268 86.05 39.30 -9.47
N ALA A 269 86.54 39.33 -8.23
CA ALA A 269 87.56 40.28 -7.80
C ALA A 269 88.95 39.70 -8.09
N ILE A 270 89.83 40.51 -8.70
CA ILE A 270 91.24 40.15 -8.89
C ILE A 270 92.05 41.00 -7.91
N VAL A 271 92.60 40.35 -6.88
CA VAL A 271 93.55 40.95 -5.95
C VAL A 271 94.92 40.98 -6.64
N LYS A 272 95.41 42.17 -6.98
CA LYS A 272 96.69 42.40 -7.65
C LYS A 272 97.68 43.03 -6.69
N VAL A 273 98.95 42.62 -6.77
CA VAL A 273 100.07 43.26 -6.05
C VAL A 273 101.06 43.84 -7.05
N TYR A 274 101.39 45.11 -6.87
CA TYR A 274 102.38 45.83 -7.66
C TYR A 274 103.63 46.12 -6.83
N GLY A 275 104.80 46.06 -7.46
CA GLY A 275 106.04 46.58 -6.87
C GLY A 275 106.06 48.11 -6.83
N ALA A 276 106.92 48.69 -6.01
CA ALA A 276 107.12 50.13 -5.98
C ALA A 276 108.18 50.63 -6.98
N LYS A 277 107.96 51.83 -7.50
CA LYS A 277 108.93 52.64 -8.26
C LYS A 277 108.75 54.11 -7.90
N ASP A 278 109.84 54.78 -7.58
CA ASP A 278 109.85 56.22 -7.19
C ASP A 278 108.83 56.57 -6.07
N GLY A 279 108.59 55.63 -5.14
CA GLY A 279 107.64 55.76 -4.04
C GLY A 279 106.16 55.62 -4.41
N LYS A 280 105.85 55.11 -5.62
CA LYS A 280 104.49 54.88 -6.14
C LYS A 280 104.36 53.46 -6.70
N ALA A 281 103.13 53.02 -6.99
CA ALA A 281 102.89 51.74 -7.63
C ALA A 281 103.44 51.69 -9.07
N ASP A 282 104.27 50.71 -9.37
CA ASP A 282 104.67 50.40 -10.74
C ASP A 282 103.67 49.40 -11.35
N LEU A 283 102.72 49.94 -12.11
CA LEU A 283 101.68 49.16 -12.78
C LEU A 283 102.23 48.19 -13.85
N THR A 284 103.51 48.29 -14.22
CA THR A 284 104.19 47.33 -15.10
C THR A 284 104.85 46.18 -14.35
N ASN A 285 105.04 46.30 -13.03
CA ASN A 285 105.64 45.31 -12.15
C ASN A 285 104.57 44.59 -11.31
N LEU A 286 103.73 43.79 -11.98
CA LEU A 286 102.74 42.94 -11.31
C LEU A 286 103.43 41.73 -10.66
N VAL A 287 103.45 41.72 -9.33
CA VAL A 287 104.16 40.76 -8.47
C VAL A 287 103.31 39.51 -8.22
N ALA A 288 102.03 39.69 -7.89
CA ALA A 288 101.11 38.62 -7.54
C ALA A 288 99.69 38.92 -8.03
N THR A 289 98.90 37.88 -8.27
CA THR A 289 97.48 37.98 -8.62
C THR A 289 96.70 36.81 -8.05
N LYS A 290 95.51 37.05 -7.48
CA LYS A 290 94.59 36.03 -6.95
C LYS A 290 93.15 36.39 -7.30
N ASN A 291 92.42 35.43 -7.87
CA ASN A 291 90.99 35.57 -8.12
C ASN A 291 90.19 35.21 -6.86
N VAL A 292 89.18 36.02 -6.54
CA VAL A 292 88.27 35.82 -5.40
C VAL A 292 86.84 36.05 -5.87
N THR A 293 85.94 35.13 -5.57
CA THR A 293 84.51 35.32 -5.82
C THR A 293 83.89 36.17 -4.72
N VAL A 294 83.37 37.35 -5.06
CA VAL A 294 82.74 38.28 -4.10
C VAL A 294 81.24 38.28 -4.32
N ASN A 295 80.51 37.58 -3.46
CA ASN A 295 79.05 37.51 -3.50
C ASN A 295 78.48 38.68 -2.68
N LEU A 296 78.15 39.80 -3.35
CA LEU A 296 77.46 40.90 -2.72
C LEU A 296 75.97 40.59 -2.65
N ASN A 297 75.44 40.48 -1.43
CA ASN A 297 74.01 40.28 -1.21
C ASN A 297 73.25 41.61 -1.35
N GLY A 298 72.14 41.61 -2.08
CA GLY A 298 71.32 42.78 -2.33
C GLY A 298 70.36 43.11 -1.19
N LEU A 299 69.89 44.36 -1.19
CA LEU A 299 68.85 44.82 -0.26
C LEU A 299 67.48 44.65 -0.88
N VAL A 300 66.72 43.68 -0.36
CA VAL A 300 65.28 43.63 -0.57
C VAL A 300 64.65 44.67 0.35
N SER A 301 64.03 45.70 -0.23
CA SER A 301 63.47 46.81 0.55
C SER A 301 62.30 46.37 1.45
N LYS A 302 62.07 47.11 2.53
CA LYS A 302 60.92 46.87 3.43
C LYS A 302 59.60 46.94 2.66
N GLU A 303 59.56 47.76 1.61
CA GLU A 303 58.43 47.96 0.71
C GLU A 303 58.20 46.73 -0.17
N ALA A 304 59.26 46.14 -0.74
CA ALA A 304 59.16 44.89 -1.49
C ALA A 304 58.70 43.71 -0.60
N VAL A 305 59.11 43.67 0.67
CA VAL A 305 58.64 42.68 1.65
C VAL A 305 57.16 42.89 1.99
N LYS A 306 56.71 44.13 2.25
CA LYS A 306 55.28 44.44 2.46
C LYS A 306 54.43 44.04 1.26
N ASP A 307 54.87 44.38 0.06
CA ASP A 307 54.20 44.04 -1.19
C ASP A 307 54.12 42.52 -1.39
N SER A 308 55.20 41.79 -1.12
CA SER A 308 55.24 40.32 -1.14
C SER A 308 54.21 39.71 -0.20
N VAL A 309 54.23 40.10 1.09
CA VAL A 309 53.30 39.56 2.10
C VAL A 309 51.86 39.82 1.70
N THR A 310 51.55 41.03 1.22
CA THR A 310 50.20 41.41 0.78
C THR A 310 49.75 40.57 -0.43
N LYS A 311 50.62 40.42 -1.42
CA LYS A 311 50.31 39.75 -2.71
C LYS A 311 50.28 38.23 -2.59
N ASN A 312 51.24 37.62 -1.90
CA ASN A 312 51.57 36.19 -2.01
C ASN A 312 51.07 35.33 -0.85
N ILE A 313 50.75 35.91 0.31
CA ILE A 313 50.01 35.22 1.38
C ILE A 313 48.50 35.29 1.06
N LYS A 314 47.77 34.21 1.32
CA LYS A 314 46.31 34.08 1.18
C LYS A 314 45.56 34.91 2.23
N ASP A 315 44.25 35.04 2.05
CA ASP A 315 43.35 35.74 2.98
C ASP A 315 42.55 34.74 3.85
N HIS A 316 42.42 33.49 3.37
CA HIS A 316 41.81 32.34 4.03
C HIS A 316 42.54 31.04 3.63
N ILE A 317 42.57 30.04 4.53
CA ILE A 317 42.90 28.64 4.22
C ILE A 317 41.99 27.65 4.96
N ASP A 318 41.58 26.59 4.25
CA ASP A 318 41.07 25.35 4.84
C ASP A 318 42.25 24.42 5.18
N VAL A 319 42.29 23.88 6.39
CA VAL A 319 43.28 22.86 6.80
C VAL A 319 42.55 21.52 6.99
N PRO A 320 42.84 20.49 6.18
CA PRO A 320 42.23 19.17 6.30
C PRO A 320 42.51 18.48 7.65
N ALA A 321 41.49 17.81 8.21
CA ALA A 321 41.60 17.09 9.48
C ALA A 321 42.69 16.00 9.46
N SER A 322 42.92 15.38 8.31
CA SER A 322 43.96 14.36 8.10
C SER A 322 45.39 14.91 8.20
N TYR A 323 45.62 16.22 8.07
CA TYR A 323 46.93 16.82 8.34
C TYR A 323 47.16 16.95 9.86
N LEU A 324 46.12 17.33 10.62
CA LEU A 324 46.17 17.39 12.09
C LEU A 324 46.22 15.98 12.73
N GLU A 325 45.66 14.98 12.05
CA GLU A 325 45.81 13.55 12.39
C GLU A 325 47.29 13.12 12.31
N LYS A 326 47.92 13.33 11.14
CA LYS A 326 49.27 12.86 10.83
C LYS A 326 50.41 13.77 11.34
N ALA A 327 50.08 14.93 11.88
CA ALA A 327 51.05 15.85 12.49
C ALA A 327 51.71 15.23 13.74
N ASN A 328 53.03 15.31 13.81
CA ASN A 328 53.85 14.78 14.90
C ASN A 328 54.76 15.88 15.46
N VAL A 329 55.19 15.75 16.72
CA VAL A 329 56.24 16.59 17.32
C VAL A 329 57.33 15.67 17.89
N PRO A 330 58.63 15.91 17.58
CA PRO A 330 59.13 16.89 16.62
C PRO A 330 58.71 16.58 15.18
N GLY A 331 58.30 17.61 14.44
CA GLY A 331 57.84 17.51 13.06
C GLY A 331 57.47 18.88 12.48
N PRO A 332 57.36 19.01 11.14
CA PRO A 332 57.31 20.32 10.49
C PRO A 332 55.97 21.04 10.60
N PHE A 333 54.86 20.35 10.91
CA PHE A 333 53.51 20.91 10.82
C PHE A 333 53.31 22.24 11.56
N LEU A 334 53.92 22.42 12.73
CA LEU A 334 53.80 23.63 13.55
C LEU A 334 55.03 24.56 13.48
N ALA A 335 56.02 24.27 12.64
CA ALA A 335 57.22 25.09 12.54
C ALA A 335 56.88 26.50 12.02
N GLY A 336 57.31 27.54 12.74
CA GLY A 336 56.97 28.94 12.45
C GLY A 336 55.59 29.39 12.94
N VAL A 337 54.82 28.53 13.61
CA VAL A 337 53.53 28.88 14.25
C VAL A 337 53.80 29.19 15.72
N ASN A 338 53.43 30.40 16.17
CA ASN A 338 53.81 30.96 17.48
C ASN A 338 55.34 30.91 17.76
N GLN A 339 56.16 30.86 16.70
CA GLN A 339 57.61 30.75 16.75
C GLN A 339 58.24 31.62 15.65
N VAL A 340 59.32 32.33 16.00
CA VAL A 340 60.05 33.18 15.04
C VAL A 340 61.11 32.37 14.29
N ILE A 341 61.00 32.29 12.96
CA ILE A 341 61.91 31.54 12.08
C ILE A 341 62.58 32.45 11.03
N PRO A 342 63.76 32.09 10.50
CA PRO A 342 64.37 32.81 9.36
C PRO A 342 63.44 32.82 8.13
N TYR A 343 63.48 33.89 7.33
CA TYR A 343 62.60 34.03 6.16
C TYR A 343 62.72 32.85 5.18
N GLU A 344 63.96 32.38 4.96
CA GLU A 344 64.31 31.26 4.09
C GLU A 344 63.82 29.88 4.59
N ALA A 345 63.37 29.78 5.85
CA ALA A 345 62.77 28.57 6.42
C ALA A 345 61.24 28.52 6.29
N PHE A 346 60.61 29.63 5.87
CA PHE A 346 59.16 29.69 5.71
C PHE A 346 58.69 28.84 4.53
N GLY A 347 57.52 28.21 4.68
CA GLY A 347 56.87 27.48 3.57
C GLY A 347 57.53 26.15 3.15
N GLY A 348 58.37 25.56 4.01
CA GLY A 348 58.91 24.21 3.85
C GLY A 348 57.83 23.11 3.83
N ASP A 349 58.19 21.93 3.33
CA ASP A 349 57.27 20.81 3.13
C ASP A 349 56.60 20.33 4.42
N GLY A 350 55.29 20.13 4.36
CA GLY A 350 54.47 19.73 5.52
C GLY A 350 54.32 20.75 6.64
N MET A 351 54.77 22.00 6.47
CA MET A 351 54.55 23.08 7.45
C MET A 351 53.20 23.76 7.23
N LEU A 352 52.42 24.04 8.29
CA LEU A 352 51.17 24.83 8.18
C LEU A 352 51.39 26.19 7.50
N THR A 353 52.56 26.80 7.72
CA THR A 353 52.97 28.07 7.07
C THR A 353 53.02 27.99 5.54
N ARG A 354 53.24 26.81 4.96
CA ARG A 354 53.25 26.59 3.50
C ARG A 354 51.85 26.69 2.89
N LEU A 355 50.80 26.30 3.62
CA LEU A 355 49.42 26.42 3.13
C LEU A 355 48.98 27.88 2.98
N LEU A 356 49.51 28.78 3.80
CA LEU A 356 49.23 30.22 3.78
C LEU A 356 49.66 30.92 2.47
N LEU A 357 50.47 30.28 1.62
CA LEU A 357 50.99 30.84 0.38
C LEU A 357 50.08 30.55 -0.81
N LYS A 358 49.83 31.55 -1.67
CA LYS A 358 49.10 31.38 -2.94
C LYS A 358 49.82 30.47 -3.93
N SER A 359 51.13 30.30 -3.80
CA SER A 359 51.90 29.32 -4.57
C SER A 359 51.65 27.86 -4.15
N SER A 360 50.98 27.60 -3.02
CA SER A 360 50.74 26.23 -2.54
C SER A 360 49.69 25.47 -3.35
N ASP A 361 48.77 26.16 -4.05
CA ASP A 361 47.55 25.56 -4.64
C ASP A 361 47.81 24.54 -5.76
N LYS A 362 49.05 24.46 -6.25
CA LYS A 362 49.51 23.46 -7.24
C LYS A 362 50.87 22.84 -6.88
N ALA A 363 51.36 23.08 -5.67
CA ALA A 363 52.66 22.58 -5.24
C ALA A 363 52.53 21.15 -4.67
N PRO A 364 53.55 20.30 -4.80
CA PRO A 364 53.60 19.04 -4.06
C PRO A 364 53.68 19.30 -2.56
N TRP A 365 53.07 18.39 -1.78
CA TRP A 365 52.89 18.50 -0.34
C TRP A 365 53.03 17.12 0.30
N SER A 366 53.73 17.05 1.44
CA SER A 366 53.71 15.92 2.36
C SER A 366 52.99 16.28 3.64
N ASP A 367 52.05 15.45 4.07
CA ASP A 367 51.27 15.58 5.31
C ASP A 367 52.11 15.65 6.60
N ASN A 368 53.32 15.09 6.60
CA ASN A 368 54.27 15.11 7.70
C ASN A 368 55.67 15.61 7.30
N GLY A 369 55.83 16.15 6.09
CA GLY A 369 57.09 16.64 5.51
C GLY A 369 58.14 15.58 5.16
N THR A 370 57.79 14.28 5.17
CA THR A 370 58.75 13.20 4.82
C THR A 370 59.19 13.20 3.36
N ALA A 371 58.40 13.77 2.44
CA ALA A 371 58.76 13.83 1.01
C ALA A 371 59.86 14.86 0.71
N LYS A 372 60.12 15.82 1.61
CA LYS A 372 61.17 16.85 1.50
C LYS A 372 61.05 17.70 0.22
N ASN A 373 59.83 18.08 -0.15
CA ASN A 373 59.61 18.99 -1.27
C ASN A 373 60.33 20.34 -1.06
N PRO A 374 60.78 21.02 -2.13
CA PRO A 374 61.36 22.37 -2.02
C PRO A 374 60.43 23.36 -1.30
N ALA A 375 61.00 24.24 -0.49
CA ALA A 375 60.27 25.28 0.21
C ALA A 375 59.65 26.29 -0.76
N LEU A 376 58.47 26.80 -0.43
CA LEU A 376 57.84 27.90 -1.15
C LEU A 376 58.12 29.20 -0.40
N LEU A 377 58.89 30.11 -1.00
CA LEU A 377 59.15 31.42 -0.40
C LEU A 377 58.12 32.46 -0.86
N PRO A 378 57.59 33.31 0.04
CA PRO A 378 56.74 34.44 -0.34
C PRO A 378 57.48 35.53 -1.14
N LEU A 379 58.81 35.56 -1.10
CA LEU A 379 59.67 36.37 -1.97
C LEU A 379 61.00 35.66 -2.19
N GLU A 380 61.49 35.68 -3.42
CA GLU A 380 62.78 35.11 -3.81
C GLU A 380 63.89 36.18 -3.77
N GLY A 381 65.15 35.75 -3.80
CA GLY A 381 66.32 36.67 -3.88
C GLY A 381 66.74 37.35 -2.58
N LEU A 382 66.08 37.06 -1.45
CA LEU A 382 66.49 37.54 -0.13
C LEU A 382 67.84 36.97 0.30
N ALA A 383 68.61 37.77 1.03
CA ALA A 383 69.79 37.30 1.74
C ALA A 383 69.37 36.49 3.00
N LYS A 384 70.13 35.43 3.31
CA LYS A 384 69.87 34.59 4.49
C LYS A 384 69.88 35.42 5.78
N GLY A 385 68.90 35.21 6.65
CA GLY A 385 68.75 35.93 7.92
C GLY A 385 68.53 37.45 7.80
N GLN A 386 68.17 37.99 6.63
CA GLN A 386 67.87 39.42 6.42
C GLN A 386 66.52 39.83 7.02
N TYR A 387 65.57 38.89 7.05
CA TYR A 387 64.23 39.03 7.62
C TYR A 387 63.84 37.72 8.34
N PHE A 388 62.81 37.78 9.18
CA PHE A 388 62.29 36.66 9.96
C PHE A 388 60.76 36.66 9.95
N TYR A 389 60.14 35.47 9.92
CA TYR A 389 58.69 35.28 9.98
C TYR A 389 58.24 34.77 11.35
N GLU A 390 57.00 35.13 11.71
CA GLU A 390 56.23 34.56 12.81
C GLU A 390 54.77 34.43 12.35
N VAL A 391 54.07 33.36 12.72
CA VAL A 391 52.64 33.18 12.47
C VAL A 391 51.91 32.96 13.79
N ASP A 392 51.37 34.03 14.37
CA ASP A 392 50.62 33.94 15.62
C ASP A 392 49.22 33.37 15.38
N LEU A 393 48.92 32.21 15.96
CA LEU A 393 47.60 31.61 15.90
C LEU A 393 46.77 32.06 17.11
N ASN A 394 45.93 33.08 16.91
CA ASN A 394 45.18 33.75 17.98
C ASN A 394 44.12 32.85 18.64
N GLY A 395 43.93 33.02 19.95
CA GLY A 395 42.87 32.35 20.73
C GLY A 395 43.42 31.60 21.94
N ASN A 396 42.84 30.45 22.29
CA ASN A 396 43.36 29.59 23.36
C ASN A 396 44.66 28.83 22.98
N THR A 397 45.16 29.07 21.76
CA THR A 397 46.45 28.64 21.21
C THR A 397 47.58 29.64 21.42
N THR A 398 47.28 30.90 21.77
CA THR A 398 48.28 31.96 21.97
C THR A 398 49.31 31.56 23.03
N GLY A 399 50.60 31.70 22.73
CA GLY A 399 51.70 31.38 23.64
C GLY A 399 51.97 29.88 23.84
N LYS A 400 51.32 28.98 23.08
CA LYS A 400 51.64 27.55 23.02
C LYS A 400 52.38 27.23 21.74
N ASP A 401 53.38 26.36 21.82
CA ASP A 401 54.07 25.81 20.66
C ASP A 401 54.21 24.28 20.79
N GLY A 402 54.90 23.65 19.82
CA GLY A 402 55.24 22.23 19.84
C GLY A 402 54.05 21.31 20.15
N GLN A 403 54.26 20.38 21.09
CA GLN A 403 53.24 19.39 21.47
C GLN A 403 52.01 20.03 22.15
N ALA A 404 52.22 21.05 22.97
CA ALA A 404 51.13 21.74 23.68
C ALA A 404 50.19 22.50 22.72
N LEU A 405 50.72 23.02 21.60
CA LEU A 405 49.92 23.56 20.52
C LEU A 405 49.20 22.46 19.72
N LEU A 406 49.89 21.37 19.39
CA LEU A 406 49.30 20.25 18.64
C LEU A 406 48.09 19.64 19.37
N ASP A 407 48.23 19.37 20.67
CA ASP A 407 47.16 18.78 21.47
C ASP A 407 46.01 19.79 21.67
N GLN A 408 46.32 21.08 21.88
CA GLN A 408 45.27 22.11 21.94
C GLN A 408 44.46 22.21 20.65
N LEU A 409 45.09 22.09 19.49
CA LEU A 409 44.43 22.06 18.18
C LEU A 409 43.55 20.82 18.02
N ARG A 410 44.04 19.64 18.44
CA ARG A 410 43.26 18.39 18.43
C ARG A 410 42.05 18.45 19.37
N THR A 411 42.21 18.93 20.60
CA THR A 411 41.12 19.11 21.57
C THR A 411 40.09 20.15 21.12
N ASN A 412 40.52 21.21 20.42
CA ASN A 412 39.61 22.23 19.89
C ASN A 412 38.71 21.73 18.73
N GLY A 413 39.06 20.63 18.07
CA GLY A 413 38.28 20.08 16.95
C GLY A 413 38.15 21.03 15.76
N THR A 414 36.99 21.01 15.09
CA THR A 414 36.68 21.90 13.96
C THR A 414 36.51 23.33 14.47
N ARG A 415 37.46 24.22 14.12
CA ARG A 415 37.49 25.59 14.64
C ARG A 415 38.22 26.55 13.70
N THR A 416 37.61 27.71 13.48
CA THR A 416 38.23 28.87 12.85
C THR A 416 39.19 29.58 13.80
N TYR A 417 40.37 29.95 13.31
CA TYR A 417 41.34 30.81 13.98
C TYR A 417 41.66 32.01 13.08
N GLN A 418 42.20 33.08 13.68
CA GLN A 418 42.88 34.14 12.94
C GLN A 418 44.40 33.95 13.13
N ALA A 419 45.12 33.73 12.05
CA ALA A 419 46.58 33.69 12.03
C ALA A 419 47.13 35.08 11.64
N THR A 420 48.01 35.64 12.47
CA THR A 420 48.70 36.91 12.17
C THR A 420 50.09 36.58 11.64
N VAL A 421 50.28 36.64 10.32
CA VAL A 421 51.61 36.52 9.70
C VAL A 421 52.36 37.84 9.89
N LYS A 422 53.47 37.83 10.62
CA LYS A 422 54.33 38.99 10.85
C LYS A 422 55.70 38.79 10.20
N VAL A 423 56.31 39.89 9.78
CA VAL A 423 57.70 39.90 9.28
C VAL A 423 58.53 40.92 10.05
N TYR A 424 59.62 40.47 10.63
CA TYR A 424 60.59 41.29 11.34
C TYR A 424 61.85 41.48 10.48
N GLY A 425 62.36 42.71 10.41
CA GLY A 425 63.68 42.96 9.83
C GLY A 425 64.79 42.55 10.81
N ALA A 426 65.89 42.02 10.29
CA ALA A 426 67.01 41.60 11.12
C ALA A 426 67.58 42.76 11.96
N LYS A 427 68.09 42.40 13.14
CA LYS A 427 69.01 43.21 13.94
C LYS A 427 70.14 42.30 14.38
N ASP A 428 71.38 42.64 14.01
CA ASP A 428 72.60 41.95 14.42
C ASP A 428 72.57 40.42 14.16
N GLY A 429 72.00 40.02 13.01
CA GLY A 429 71.83 38.62 12.59
C GLY A 429 70.68 37.86 13.28
N LYS A 430 69.85 38.54 14.08
CA LYS A 430 68.74 37.98 14.86
C LYS A 430 67.41 38.69 14.52
N PRO A 431 66.24 38.12 14.87
CA PRO A 431 64.96 38.80 14.67
C PRO A 431 64.85 40.07 15.51
N GLY A 432 64.76 41.23 14.86
CA GLY A 432 64.46 42.49 15.52
C GLY A 432 62.97 42.60 15.80
N LEU A 433 62.49 42.09 16.95
CA LEU A 433 61.06 42.06 17.28
C LEU A 433 60.38 43.45 17.34
N SER A 434 61.17 44.51 17.58
CA SER A 434 60.71 45.91 17.49
C SER A 434 60.77 46.52 16.08
N ASN A 435 61.35 45.81 15.10
CA ASN A 435 61.51 46.19 13.70
C ASN A 435 60.49 45.41 12.84
N LEU A 436 59.21 45.52 13.18
CA LEU A 436 58.11 44.95 12.40
C LEU A 436 58.03 45.66 11.04
N VAL A 437 58.14 44.88 9.96
CA VAL A 437 58.21 45.35 8.57
C VAL A 437 56.88 45.21 7.86
N ALA A 438 56.19 44.08 8.06
CA ALA A 438 54.91 43.77 7.45
C ALA A 438 54.07 42.89 8.40
N THR A 439 52.75 42.97 8.25
CA THR A 439 51.80 42.08 8.93
C THR A 439 50.61 41.78 8.00
N LYS A 440 50.06 40.57 8.08
CA LYS A 440 48.82 40.19 7.39
C LYS A 440 48.04 39.14 8.19
N ASN A 441 46.74 39.36 8.33
CA ASN A 441 45.83 38.40 8.94
C ASN A 441 45.36 37.38 7.88
N VAL A 442 45.23 36.12 8.29
CA VAL A 442 44.72 35.02 7.47
C VAL A 442 43.72 34.24 8.30
N THR A 443 42.55 33.98 7.75
CA THR A 443 41.55 33.10 8.39
C THR A 443 41.98 31.65 8.20
N VAL A 444 42.08 30.87 9.28
CA VAL A 444 42.53 29.48 9.25
C VAL A 444 41.44 28.57 9.80
N ASP A 445 40.77 27.85 8.92
CA ASP A 445 39.75 26.87 9.29
C ASP A 445 40.41 25.50 9.51
N MET A 446 40.72 25.20 10.78
CA MET A 446 41.21 23.90 11.19
C MET A 446 40.03 22.93 11.26
N ASN A 447 40.06 21.87 10.47
CA ASN A 447 39.04 20.83 10.52
C ASN A 447 39.38 19.78 11.58
N GLY A 448 38.41 19.40 12.41
CA GLY A 448 38.54 18.37 13.43
C GLY A 448 38.25 16.98 12.90
N LEU A 449 38.77 15.96 13.60
CA LEU A 449 38.49 14.56 13.31
C LEU A 449 37.20 14.11 13.98
N ILE A 450 36.11 13.98 13.22
CA ILE A 450 35.00 13.10 13.64
C ILE A 450 35.50 11.66 13.64
N SER A 451 35.32 10.95 14.76
CA SER A 451 35.82 9.59 14.96
C SER A 451 35.10 8.55 14.10
N LYS A 452 35.77 7.43 13.80
CA LYS A 452 35.19 6.29 13.08
C LYS A 452 33.95 5.75 13.83
N GLU A 453 33.96 5.85 15.15
CA GLU A 453 32.92 5.40 16.07
C GLU A 453 31.68 6.29 15.94
N ALA A 454 31.83 7.61 15.90
CA ALA A 454 30.72 8.53 15.66
C ALA A 454 30.07 8.30 14.27
N VAL A 455 30.88 7.98 13.24
CA VAL A 455 30.39 7.63 11.90
C VAL A 455 29.61 6.31 11.90
N LYS A 456 30.12 5.26 12.56
CA LYS A 456 29.41 3.97 12.74
C LYS A 456 28.07 4.15 13.45
N ASP A 457 28.07 4.92 14.54
CA ASP A 457 26.89 5.24 15.33
C ASP A 457 25.84 5.97 14.49
N SER A 458 26.26 7.00 13.75
CA SER A 458 25.41 7.76 12.82
C SER A 458 24.78 6.86 11.76
N VAL A 459 25.58 6.06 11.04
CA VAL A 459 25.12 5.13 10.00
C VAL A 459 24.09 4.13 10.57
N THR A 460 24.33 3.63 11.77
CA THR A 460 23.43 2.69 12.45
C THR A 460 22.11 3.37 12.85
N LYS A 461 22.19 4.56 13.46
CA LYS A 461 21.06 5.28 14.06
C LYS A 461 20.17 5.98 13.03
N ASN A 462 20.76 6.67 12.05
CA ASN A 462 20.07 7.67 11.23
C ASN A 462 19.63 7.17 9.84
N ILE A 463 20.11 6.01 9.41
CA ILE A 463 19.65 5.32 8.20
C ILE A 463 18.53 4.34 8.56
N LYS A 464 17.50 4.26 7.71
CA LYS A 464 16.35 3.34 7.82
C LYS A 464 16.76 1.90 7.57
N ASP A 465 15.93 0.96 7.98
CA ASP A 465 16.15 -0.48 7.80
C ASP A 465 15.37 -1.04 6.58
N HIS A 466 14.36 -0.29 6.14
CA HIS A 466 13.52 -0.52 4.96
C HIS A 466 13.14 0.84 4.31
N ILE A 467 12.99 0.87 2.98
CA ILE A 467 12.33 1.95 2.23
C ILE A 467 11.42 1.39 1.12
N ASP A 468 10.23 1.98 0.99
CA ASP A 468 9.40 1.91 -0.22
C ASP A 468 9.83 3.01 -1.21
N VAL A 469 10.01 2.64 -2.48
CA VAL A 469 10.26 3.60 -3.57
C VAL A 469 9.04 3.63 -4.50
N PRO A 470 8.29 4.75 -4.57
CA PRO A 470 7.16 4.92 -5.47
C PRO A 470 7.53 4.76 -6.95
N ALA A 471 6.67 4.07 -7.69
CA ALA A 471 6.85 3.79 -9.11
C ALA A 471 6.98 5.06 -9.98
N SER A 472 6.29 6.14 -9.58
CA SER A 472 6.37 7.44 -10.25
C SER A 472 7.75 8.10 -10.17
N TYR A 473 8.60 7.73 -9.21
CA TYR A 473 9.99 8.21 -9.15
C TYR A 473 10.85 7.51 -10.22
N LEU A 474 10.65 6.20 -10.41
CA LEU A 474 11.32 5.41 -11.46
C LEU A 474 10.82 5.79 -12.87
N GLU A 475 9.59 6.28 -13.00
CA GLU A 475 9.06 6.92 -14.21
C GLU A 475 9.80 8.22 -14.51
N LYS A 476 9.81 9.17 -13.57
CA LYS A 476 10.34 10.53 -13.72
C LYS A 476 11.87 10.62 -13.72
N ALA A 477 12.57 9.57 -13.31
CA ALA A 477 14.03 9.48 -13.32
C ALA A 477 14.64 9.70 -14.71
N ASN A 478 15.73 10.47 -14.76
CA ASN A 478 16.51 10.76 -15.97
C ASN A 478 18.01 10.67 -15.66
N VAL A 479 18.83 10.51 -16.71
CA VAL A 479 20.31 10.48 -16.59
C VAL A 479 20.92 11.41 -17.67
N PRO A 480 21.91 12.26 -17.33
CA PRO A 480 22.39 12.56 -15.98
C PRO A 480 21.27 13.17 -15.14
N GLY A 481 21.17 12.75 -13.87
CA GLY A 481 20.07 13.19 -13.04
C GLY A 481 20.02 12.60 -11.64
N PRO A 482 19.14 13.16 -10.80
CA PRO A 482 19.15 13.01 -9.34
C PRO A 482 18.82 11.60 -8.83
N PHE A 483 17.97 10.83 -9.51
CA PHE A 483 17.38 9.61 -8.93
C PHE A 483 18.41 8.59 -8.42
N LEU A 484 19.56 8.47 -9.09
CA LEU A 484 20.60 7.45 -8.83
C LEU A 484 21.92 8.01 -8.29
N ALA A 485 22.02 9.29 -7.94
CA ALA A 485 23.30 9.87 -7.51
C ALA A 485 23.78 9.26 -6.17
N GLY A 486 24.97 8.63 -6.19
CA GLY A 486 25.53 7.86 -5.07
C GLY A 486 25.11 6.38 -5.00
N VAL A 487 24.41 5.87 -6.01
CA VAL A 487 24.03 4.45 -6.13
C VAL A 487 25.01 3.75 -7.06
N ASN A 488 25.63 2.66 -6.59
CA ASN A 488 26.75 1.96 -7.23
C ASN A 488 27.91 2.90 -7.61
N GLN A 489 28.08 4.00 -6.88
CA GLN A 489 29.07 5.05 -7.10
C GLN A 489 29.57 5.59 -5.77
N VAL A 490 30.89 5.71 -5.63
CA VAL A 490 31.54 6.29 -4.45
C VAL A 490 31.55 7.81 -4.53
N ILE A 491 30.87 8.49 -3.60
CA ILE A 491 30.75 9.95 -3.52
C ILE A 491 31.35 10.50 -2.20
N PRO A 492 31.71 11.79 -2.11
CA PRO A 492 32.05 12.42 -0.83
C PRO A 492 30.86 12.32 0.14
N TYR A 493 31.12 12.10 1.43
CA TYR A 493 30.06 11.92 2.44
C TYR A 493 29.16 13.16 2.55
N GLU A 494 29.71 14.36 2.35
CA GLU A 494 28.97 15.63 2.32
C GLU A 494 28.00 15.79 1.14
N ALA A 495 28.06 14.90 0.14
CA ALA A 495 27.11 14.83 -0.97
C ALA A 495 25.99 13.79 -0.74
N PHE A 496 26.07 12.99 0.32
CA PHE A 496 25.06 11.99 0.63
C PHE A 496 23.72 12.65 0.98
N GLY A 497 22.61 12.05 0.53
CA GLY A 497 21.26 12.59 0.76
C GLY A 497 21.01 13.96 0.11
N GLY A 498 21.87 14.40 -0.82
CA GLY A 498 21.71 15.57 -1.69
C GLY A 498 20.58 15.38 -2.71
N ASP A 499 20.86 15.73 -3.96
CA ASP A 499 19.93 15.50 -5.08
C ASP A 499 19.70 13.99 -5.34
N GLY A 500 20.58 13.12 -4.84
CA GLY A 500 20.46 11.65 -4.86
C GLY A 500 19.14 11.14 -4.27
N MET A 501 18.12 10.90 -5.10
CA MET A 501 16.78 10.64 -4.57
C MET A 501 16.67 9.31 -3.83
N LEU A 502 17.23 8.23 -4.39
CA LEU A 502 17.25 6.92 -3.73
C LEU A 502 18.08 6.97 -2.44
N THR A 503 19.21 7.68 -2.46
CA THR A 503 20.13 7.78 -1.32
C THR A 503 19.57 8.66 -0.20
N ARG A 504 18.82 9.72 -0.54
CA ARG A 504 18.06 10.58 0.37
C ARG A 504 16.92 9.82 1.07
N LEU A 505 16.20 8.94 0.36
CA LEU A 505 15.11 8.13 0.96
C LEU A 505 15.59 7.23 2.10
N LEU A 506 16.83 6.73 2.05
CA LEU A 506 17.44 5.87 3.08
C LEU A 506 17.54 6.55 4.46
N LEU A 507 17.43 7.87 4.56
CA LEU A 507 17.59 8.61 5.81
C LEU A 507 16.30 8.78 6.59
N LYS A 508 16.35 8.61 7.92
CA LYS A 508 15.23 8.91 8.83
C LYS A 508 14.88 10.40 8.88
N SER A 509 15.79 11.29 8.50
CA SER A 509 15.52 12.72 8.35
C SER A 509 14.69 13.06 7.09
N SER A 510 14.57 12.16 6.11
CA SER A 510 13.81 12.41 4.88
C SER A 510 12.31 12.58 5.09
N ASP A 511 11.75 11.96 6.12
CA ASP A 511 10.29 11.89 6.38
C ASP A 511 9.64 13.26 6.70
N LYS A 512 10.46 14.29 6.94
CA LYS A 512 10.02 15.68 7.19
C LYS A 512 10.74 16.71 6.30
N ALA A 513 11.56 16.25 5.34
CA ALA A 513 12.38 17.12 4.51
C ALA A 513 11.61 17.60 3.26
N PRO A 514 11.97 18.76 2.69
CA PRO A 514 11.55 19.10 1.34
C PRO A 514 12.08 18.05 0.34
N TRP A 515 11.22 17.71 -0.62
CA TRP A 515 11.41 16.63 -1.60
C TRP A 515 11.21 17.17 -3.02
N SER A 516 11.65 16.40 -4.02
CA SER A 516 11.50 16.73 -5.43
C SER A 516 11.47 15.44 -6.24
N ASP A 517 10.35 15.23 -6.93
CA ASP A 517 9.97 14.05 -7.71
C ASP A 517 10.88 13.76 -8.92
N ASN A 518 11.55 14.79 -9.42
CA ASN A 518 12.50 14.77 -10.52
C ASN A 518 13.88 15.34 -10.11
N GLY A 519 14.05 15.65 -8.82
CA GLY A 519 15.19 16.33 -8.20
C GLY A 519 15.64 17.68 -8.80
N THR A 520 14.81 18.39 -9.59
CA THR A 520 15.18 19.71 -10.14
C THR A 520 15.04 20.87 -9.14
N ALA A 521 14.66 20.59 -7.89
CA ALA A 521 14.48 21.62 -6.86
C ALA A 521 15.78 22.03 -6.13
N ASN A 522 16.92 21.35 -6.39
CA ASN A 522 18.23 21.61 -5.78
C ASN A 522 18.16 21.68 -4.23
N ASN A 523 17.54 20.65 -3.62
CA ASN A 523 17.34 20.62 -2.17
C ASN A 523 18.69 20.43 -1.44
N PRO A 524 18.93 21.09 -0.29
CA PRO A 524 20.15 20.87 0.48
C PRO A 524 20.28 19.41 0.93
N ALA A 525 21.52 18.94 1.03
CA ALA A 525 21.84 17.56 1.39
C ALA A 525 21.41 17.24 2.83
N LEU A 526 20.76 16.10 3.00
CA LEU A 526 20.49 15.51 4.30
C LEU A 526 21.68 14.63 4.68
N LEU A 527 22.52 15.09 5.61
CA LEU A 527 23.64 14.29 6.07
C LEU A 527 23.20 13.28 7.15
N PRO A 528 23.79 12.07 7.21
CA PRO A 528 23.60 11.17 8.34
C PRO A 528 24.34 11.66 9.60
N LEU A 529 25.36 12.51 9.43
CA LEU A 529 26.12 13.17 10.49
C LEU A 529 26.53 14.58 10.05
N GLU A 530 26.23 15.57 10.86
CA GLU A 530 26.63 16.97 10.63
C GLU A 530 28.06 17.23 11.16
N GLY A 531 28.65 18.36 10.77
CA GLY A 531 29.97 18.78 11.24
C GLY A 531 31.17 18.06 10.62
N LEU A 532 30.96 17.16 9.67
CA LEU A 532 32.06 16.55 8.90
C LEU A 532 32.84 17.60 8.10
N ALA A 533 34.16 17.43 8.08
CA ALA A 533 35.02 18.12 7.15
C ALA A 533 34.88 17.53 5.74
N LYS A 534 34.94 18.39 4.72
CA LYS A 534 34.83 17.99 3.31
C LYS A 534 35.88 16.93 2.94
N GLY A 535 35.45 15.86 2.28
CA GLY A 535 36.32 14.75 1.88
C GLY A 535 37.00 14.00 3.02
N GLN A 536 36.54 14.10 4.29
CA GLN A 536 37.06 13.29 5.40
C GLN A 536 36.64 11.81 5.30
N TYR A 537 35.43 11.58 4.79
CA TYR A 537 34.85 10.26 4.55
C TYR A 537 34.14 10.23 3.20
N PHE A 538 33.95 9.04 2.65
CA PHE A 538 33.29 8.78 1.37
C PHE A 538 32.22 7.71 1.54
N TYR A 539 31.22 7.70 0.66
CA TYR A 539 29.99 6.91 0.80
C TYR A 539 29.66 6.17 -0.51
N GLU A 540 29.14 4.94 -0.40
CA GLU A 540 28.60 4.14 -1.52
C GLU A 540 27.29 3.44 -1.10
N VAL A 541 26.24 3.50 -1.94
CA VAL A 541 25.07 2.60 -1.84
C VAL A 541 25.21 1.50 -2.89
N ASP A 542 25.64 0.30 -2.49
CA ASP A 542 25.63 -0.87 -3.36
C ASP A 542 24.21 -1.45 -3.47
N LEU A 543 23.59 -1.39 -4.65
CA LEU A 543 22.33 -2.07 -4.93
C LEU A 543 22.61 -3.46 -5.52
N ASN A 544 22.00 -4.49 -4.94
CA ASN A 544 22.41 -5.88 -5.20
C ASN A 544 21.74 -6.55 -6.43
N GLY A 545 21.98 -7.86 -6.57
CA GLY A 545 21.35 -8.69 -7.59
C GLY A 545 21.87 -8.37 -9.00
N ASN A 546 20.96 -8.24 -9.97
CA ASN A 546 21.32 -7.95 -11.37
C ASN A 546 21.63 -6.46 -11.65
N THR A 547 21.66 -5.62 -10.61
CA THR A 547 22.02 -4.19 -10.70
C THR A 547 23.48 -3.90 -10.34
N THR A 548 24.13 -4.81 -9.62
CA THR A 548 25.57 -4.79 -9.26
C THR A 548 26.46 -4.37 -10.43
N GLY A 549 27.33 -3.38 -10.21
CA GLY A 549 28.29 -2.91 -11.23
C GLY A 549 27.70 -2.14 -12.40
N LYS A 550 26.40 -1.76 -12.35
CA LYS A 550 25.78 -0.81 -13.28
C LYS A 550 25.53 0.50 -12.56
N ASP A 551 25.80 1.62 -13.22
CA ASP A 551 25.46 2.96 -12.77
C ASP A 551 24.67 3.71 -13.86
N GLY A 552 24.32 4.97 -13.57
CA GLY A 552 23.70 5.89 -14.54
C GLY A 552 22.54 5.29 -15.33
N GLN A 553 22.61 5.39 -16.66
CA GLN A 553 21.53 4.96 -17.55
C GLN A 553 21.37 3.42 -17.57
N ALA A 554 22.48 2.68 -17.50
CA ALA A 554 22.46 1.22 -17.49
C ALA A 554 21.80 0.66 -16.22
N LEU A 555 21.97 1.35 -15.08
CA LEU A 555 21.24 1.07 -13.84
C LEU A 555 19.75 1.42 -13.98
N LEU A 556 19.43 2.62 -14.49
CA LEU A 556 18.04 3.06 -14.65
C LEU A 556 17.21 2.12 -15.53
N ASP A 557 17.74 1.72 -16.68
CA ASP A 557 17.04 0.82 -17.60
C ASP A 557 16.92 -0.60 -17.05
N GLN A 558 17.92 -1.08 -16.30
CA GLN A 558 17.84 -2.36 -15.60
C GLN A 558 16.73 -2.35 -14.53
N LEU A 559 16.60 -1.25 -13.78
CA LEU A 559 15.57 -1.08 -12.75
C LEU A 559 14.17 -1.00 -13.36
N ARG A 560 13.99 -0.22 -14.44
CA ARG A 560 12.75 -0.18 -15.21
C ARG A 560 12.36 -1.54 -15.78
N THR A 561 13.33 -2.29 -16.31
CA THR A 561 13.11 -3.65 -16.85
C THR A 561 12.75 -4.66 -15.78
N ASN A 562 13.26 -4.52 -14.56
CA ASN A 562 12.96 -5.41 -13.43
C ASN A 562 11.53 -5.22 -12.86
N GLY A 563 10.89 -4.07 -13.09
CA GLY A 563 9.54 -3.78 -12.57
C GLY A 563 9.48 -3.73 -11.04
N THR A 564 8.35 -4.16 -10.47
CA THR A 564 8.16 -4.23 -9.00
C THR A 564 9.04 -5.32 -8.40
N ARG A 565 10.05 -4.93 -7.62
CA ARG A 565 11.06 -5.84 -7.08
C ARG A 565 11.75 -5.29 -5.82
N THR A 566 11.88 -6.16 -4.82
CA THR A 566 12.73 -5.94 -3.64
C THR A 566 14.21 -6.11 -3.99
N TYR A 567 15.05 -5.20 -3.48
CA TYR A 567 16.50 -5.29 -3.47
C TYR A 567 17.01 -5.21 -2.02
N GLN A 568 18.26 -5.61 -1.81
CA GLN A 568 19.02 -5.16 -0.64
C GLN A 568 20.03 -4.12 -1.11
N ALA A 569 20.07 -2.99 -0.41
CA ALA A 569 21.10 -1.98 -0.54
C ALA A 569 22.10 -2.13 0.60
N THR A 570 23.39 -2.28 0.30
CA THR A 570 24.46 -2.21 1.30
C THR A 570 25.05 -0.80 1.27
N VAL A 571 24.70 -0.02 2.28
CA VAL A 571 25.38 1.22 2.64
C VAL A 571 26.80 0.91 3.07
N LYS A 572 27.77 1.66 2.53
CA LYS A 572 29.17 1.64 2.98
C LYS A 572 29.68 3.06 3.20
N VAL A 573 30.52 3.21 4.21
CA VAL A 573 31.29 4.43 4.45
C VAL A 573 32.77 4.09 4.52
N TYR A 574 33.58 4.76 3.71
CA TYR A 574 35.02 4.61 3.61
C TYR A 574 35.73 5.83 4.24
N GLY A 575 36.92 5.62 4.80
CA GLY A 575 37.81 6.72 5.17
C GLY A 575 38.44 7.39 3.95
N ALA A 576 39.07 8.54 4.16
CA ALA A 576 39.81 9.24 3.12
C ALA A 576 41.31 8.91 3.11
N LYS A 577 41.89 8.90 1.91
CA LYS A 577 43.33 8.88 1.66
C LYS A 577 43.64 9.83 0.50
N ASP A 578 44.56 10.75 0.74
CA ASP A 578 45.08 11.70 -0.25
C ASP A 578 43.98 12.47 -1.03
N GLY A 579 42.90 12.83 -0.31
CA GLY A 579 41.72 13.54 -0.86
C GLY A 579 40.72 12.67 -1.62
N LYS A 580 40.83 11.34 -1.56
CA LYS A 580 39.97 10.37 -2.25
C LYS A 580 39.49 9.27 -1.29
N ALA A 581 38.51 8.48 -1.72
CA ALA A 581 38.04 7.32 -0.97
C ALA A 581 39.14 6.25 -0.83
N ASP A 582 39.41 5.80 0.39
CA ASP A 582 40.23 4.62 0.66
C ASP A 582 39.34 3.39 0.79
N LEU A 583 39.18 2.67 -0.32
CA LEU A 583 38.35 1.46 -0.39
C LEU A 583 38.86 0.30 0.48
N SER A 584 40.10 0.39 1.00
CA SER A 584 40.62 -0.57 1.98
C SER A 584 40.25 -0.23 3.43
N ASN A 585 39.84 1.01 3.69
CA ASN A 585 39.50 1.57 5.00
C ASN A 585 37.98 1.70 5.14
N LEU A 586 37.26 0.58 5.11
CA LEU A 586 35.82 0.53 5.38
C LEU A 586 35.57 0.86 6.87
N VAL A 587 34.81 1.92 7.11
CA VAL A 587 34.55 2.50 8.45
C VAL A 587 33.23 2.00 9.02
N ALA A 588 32.18 1.97 8.20
CA ALA A 588 30.84 1.55 8.60
C ALA A 588 30.11 0.87 7.43
N THR A 589 29.15 0.00 7.75
CA THR A 589 28.27 -0.65 6.78
C THR A 589 26.87 -0.84 7.38
N LYS A 590 25.82 -0.81 6.54
CA LYS A 590 24.45 -1.13 6.93
C LYS A 590 23.67 -1.70 5.73
N ASN A 591 22.90 -2.75 5.95
CA ASN A 591 21.96 -3.25 4.94
C ASN A 591 20.59 -2.57 5.11
N VAL A 592 19.95 -2.26 3.98
CA VAL A 592 18.61 -1.65 3.92
C VAL A 592 17.79 -2.40 2.87
N THR A 593 16.56 -2.79 3.22
CA THR A 593 15.63 -3.39 2.24
C THR A 593 15.03 -2.28 1.39
N VAL A 594 15.07 -2.42 0.07
CA VAL A 594 14.60 -1.40 -0.88
C VAL A 594 13.53 -1.99 -1.79
N ASP A 595 12.27 -1.66 -1.54
CA ASP A 595 11.13 -2.09 -2.36
C ASP A 595 10.90 -1.09 -3.49
N MET A 596 11.43 -1.42 -4.67
CA MET A 596 11.25 -0.63 -5.89
C MET A 596 9.95 -1.04 -6.57
N ASN A 597 8.99 -0.12 -6.65
CA ASN A 597 7.73 -0.37 -7.33
C ASN A 597 7.85 -0.08 -8.84
N GLY A 598 7.34 -0.99 -9.67
CA GLY A 598 7.32 -0.83 -11.13
C GLY A 598 6.05 -0.13 -11.63
N LEU A 599 6.06 0.35 -12.87
CA LEU A 599 4.83 0.82 -13.52
C LEU A 599 4.03 -0.35 -14.07
N ILE A 600 2.79 -0.49 -13.58
CA ILE A 600 1.73 -1.12 -14.36
C ILE A 600 1.25 -0.09 -15.40
N SER A 601 1.27 -0.48 -16.68
CA SER A 601 0.93 0.43 -17.77
C SER A 601 -0.55 0.86 -17.75
N LYS A 602 -0.83 2.05 -18.30
CA LYS A 602 -2.19 2.56 -18.46
C LYS A 602 -3.05 1.59 -19.29
N GLU A 603 -2.43 0.85 -20.19
CA GLU A 603 -3.02 -0.17 -21.05
C GLU A 603 -3.45 -1.39 -20.24
N ALA A 604 -2.60 -1.90 -19.35
CA ALA A 604 -2.96 -3.01 -18.46
C ALA A 604 -4.12 -2.64 -17.50
N VAL A 605 -4.17 -1.39 -17.04
CA VAL A 605 -5.28 -0.87 -16.22
C VAL A 605 -6.59 -0.77 -17.03
N LYS A 606 -6.55 -0.22 -18.26
CA LYS A 606 -7.73 -0.21 -19.16
C LYS A 606 -8.25 -1.61 -19.45
N ASP A 607 -7.35 -2.54 -19.71
CA ASP A 607 -7.67 -3.96 -19.95
C ASP A 607 -8.33 -4.59 -18.73
N SER A 608 -7.75 -4.40 -17.53
CA SER A 608 -8.31 -4.86 -16.25
C SER A 608 -9.72 -4.33 -16.03
N VAL A 609 -9.93 -3.01 -16.10
CA VAL A 609 -11.25 -2.37 -15.90
C VAL A 609 -12.27 -2.92 -16.89
N THR A 610 -11.89 -3.08 -18.17
CA THR A 610 -12.77 -3.62 -19.20
C THR A 610 -13.16 -5.08 -18.93
N LYS A 611 -12.19 -5.91 -18.52
CA LYS A 611 -12.34 -7.35 -18.33
C LYS A 611 -13.04 -7.71 -17.02
N ASN A 612 -12.68 -7.06 -15.91
CA ASN A 612 -12.97 -7.53 -14.55
C ASN A 612 -14.14 -6.79 -13.87
N ILE A 613 -14.52 -5.61 -14.35
CA ILE A 613 -15.77 -4.95 -13.95
C ILE A 613 -16.95 -5.52 -14.77
N LYS A 614 -18.07 -5.80 -14.09
CA LYS A 614 -19.35 -6.24 -14.66
C LYS A 614 -20.00 -5.14 -15.51
N ASP A 615 -20.98 -5.51 -16.32
CA ASP A 615 -21.73 -4.56 -17.17
C ASP A 615 -23.08 -4.17 -16.53
N HIS A 616 -23.55 -4.99 -15.58
CA HIS A 616 -24.75 -4.79 -14.75
C HIS A 616 -24.53 -5.41 -13.36
N ILE A 617 -25.17 -4.85 -12.33
CA ILE A 617 -25.35 -5.47 -11.00
C ILE A 617 -26.76 -5.23 -10.45
N ASP A 618 -27.33 -6.27 -9.82
CA ASP A 618 -28.45 -6.14 -8.88
C ASP A 618 -27.92 -5.84 -7.48
N VAL A 619 -28.48 -4.86 -6.79
CA VAL A 619 -28.20 -4.58 -5.36
C VAL A 619 -29.43 -4.95 -4.53
N PRO A 620 -29.38 -5.98 -3.66
CA PRO A 620 -30.50 -6.38 -2.83
C PRO A 620 -30.97 -5.29 -1.84
N ALA A 621 -32.30 -5.18 -1.67
CA ALA A 621 -32.91 -4.17 -0.79
C ALA A 621 -32.44 -4.26 0.67
N SER A 622 -32.12 -5.47 1.14
CA SER A 622 -31.61 -5.73 2.49
C SER A 622 -30.21 -5.14 2.75
N TYR A 623 -29.41 -4.85 1.71
CA TYR A 623 -28.13 -4.14 1.89
C TYR A 623 -28.39 -2.64 2.10
N LEU A 624 -29.37 -2.07 1.41
CA LEU A 624 -29.81 -0.68 1.58
C LEU A 624 -30.53 -0.45 2.93
N GLU A 625 -31.17 -1.50 3.48
CA GLU A 625 -31.70 -1.53 4.85
C GLU A 625 -30.56 -1.45 5.88
N LYS A 626 -29.54 -2.30 5.73
CA LYS A 626 -28.45 -2.49 6.70
C LYS A 626 -27.28 -1.50 6.55
N ALA A 627 -27.24 -0.73 5.47
CA ALA A 627 -26.26 0.33 5.25
C ALA A 627 -26.31 1.41 6.34
N ASN A 628 -25.14 1.85 6.79
CA ASN A 628 -24.95 2.91 7.79
C ASN A 628 -23.85 3.87 7.33
N VAL A 629 -23.81 5.07 7.89
CA VAL A 629 -22.75 6.08 7.64
C VAL A 629 -22.26 6.65 8.98
N PRO A 630 -20.93 6.76 9.22
CA PRO A 630 -19.85 6.23 8.39
C PRO A 630 -19.93 4.71 8.31
N GLY A 631 -19.67 4.15 7.12
CA GLY A 631 -19.82 2.71 6.94
C GLY A 631 -19.52 2.19 5.53
N PRO A 632 -19.37 0.86 5.42
CA PRO A 632 -18.83 0.16 4.24
C PRO A 632 -19.65 0.35 2.95
N PHE A 633 -20.98 0.41 3.02
CA PHE A 633 -21.85 0.30 1.83
C PHE A 633 -21.50 1.27 0.67
N LEU A 634 -21.12 2.50 1.00
CA LEU A 634 -20.87 3.59 0.04
C LEU A 634 -19.39 3.99 -0.13
N ALA A 635 -18.43 3.30 0.50
CA ALA A 635 -17.03 3.71 0.38
C ALA A 635 -16.54 3.59 -1.07
N GLY A 636 -15.98 4.68 -1.62
CA GLY A 636 -15.58 4.79 -3.04
C GLY A 636 -16.70 5.16 -4.03
N VAL A 637 -17.92 5.42 -3.55
CA VAL A 637 -19.05 5.91 -4.36
C VAL A 637 -19.11 7.43 -4.26
N ASN A 638 -19.11 8.13 -5.39
CA ASN A 638 -18.98 9.60 -5.50
C ASN A 638 -17.76 10.19 -4.75
N GLN A 639 -16.75 9.36 -4.50
CA GLN A 639 -15.53 9.71 -3.76
C GLN A 639 -14.33 9.03 -4.40
N VAL A 640 -13.20 9.77 -4.50
CA VAL A 640 -11.97 9.26 -5.11
C VAL A 640 -11.10 8.58 -4.06
N ILE A 641 -10.86 7.28 -4.21
CA ILE A 641 -10.12 6.42 -3.27
C ILE A 641 -8.84 5.82 -3.90
N PRO A 642 -7.80 5.45 -3.13
CA PRO A 642 -6.63 4.73 -3.64
C PRO A 642 -7.02 3.40 -4.31
N TYR A 643 -6.27 2.97 -5.33
CA TYR A 643 -6.57 1.73 -6.08
C TYR A 643 -6.70 0.52 -5.15
N GLU A 644 -5.80 0.42 -4.17
CA GLU A 644 -5.71 -0.65 -3.17
C GLU A 644 -6.92 -0.73 -2.20
N ALA A 645 -7.79 0.27 -2.17
CA ALA A 645 -9.00 0.29 -1.35
C ALA A 645 -10.27 -0.14 -2.11
N PHE A 646 -10.20 -0.21 -3.45
CA PHE A 646 -11.36 -0.59 -4.27
C PHE A 646 -11.77 -2.04 -4.03
N GLY A 647 -13.08 -2.31 -3.94
CA GLY A 647 -13.59 -3.65 -3.66
C GLY A 647 -13.28 -4.18 -2.24
N GLY A 648 -12.73 -3.34 -1.36
CA GLY A 648 -12.62 -3.55 0.09
C GLY A 648 -13.97 -3.42 0.79
N ASP A 649 -13.98 -2.62 1.86
CA ASP A 649 -15.19 -2.32 2.65
C ASP A 649 -16.33 -1.76 1.78
N GLY A 650 -15.99 -1.02 0.72
CA GLY A 650 -16.89 -0.42 -0.27
C GLY A 650 -17.81 -1.41 -1.00
N MET A 651 -18.91 -1.86 -0.39
CA MET A 651 -19.77 -2.93 -0.95
C MET A 651 -20.23 -2.67 -2.36
N LEU A 652 -20.71 -1.44 -2.65
CA LEU A 652 -21.21 -1.15 -3.98
C LEU A 652 -20.09 -1.29 -5.01
N THR A 653 -18.86 -0.86 -4.69
CA THR A 653 -17.66 -1.06 -5.52
C THR A 653 -17.27 -2.54 -5.64
N ARG A 654 -17.47 -3.32 -4.56
CA ARG A 654 -17.21 -4.76 -4.51
C ARG A 654 -18.16 -5.56 -5.41
N LEU A 655 -19.45 -5.22 -5.44
CA LEU A 655 -20.43 -5.87 -6.32
C LEU A 655 -20.07 -5.74 -7.81
N LEU A 656 -19.52 -4.59 -8.22
CA LEU A 656 -19.13 -4.31 -9.62
C LEU A 656 -18.07 -5.28 -10.15
N LEU A 657 -17.37 -6.03 -9.30
CA LEU A 657 -16.30 -6.94 -9.71
C LEU A 657 -16.81 -8.35 -10.02
N LYS A 658 -16.35 -8.92 -11.13
CA LYS A 658 -16.63 -10.34 -11.50
C LYS A 658 -16.00 -11.34 -10.52
N SER A 659 -15.02 -10.94 -9.72
CA SER A 659 -14.48 -11.75 -8.62
C SER A 659 -15.40 -11.84 -7.41
N SER A 660 -16.39 -10.95 -7.26
CA SER A 660 -17.33 -10.97 -6.12
C SER A 660 -18.24 -12.20 -6.12
N ASP A 661 -18.54 -12.78 -7.28
CA ASP A 661 -19.50 -13.88 -7.47
C ASP A 661 -19.09 -15.20 -6.76
N LYS A 662 -17.85 -15.28 -6.25
CA LYS A 662 -17.32 -16.41 -5.47
C LYS A 662 -16.61 -15.98 -4.19
N ALA A 663 -16.65 -14.70 -3.83
CA ALA A 663 -15.92 -14.16 -2.71
C ALA A 663 -16.74 -14.21 -1.40
N PRO A 664 -16.08 -14.22 -0.23
CA PRO A 664 -16.73 -13.92 1.04
C PRO A 664 -17.48 -12.58 0.98
N TRP A 665 -18.72 -12.59 1.49
CA TRP A 665 -19.66 -11.47 1.46
C TRP A 665 -20.00 -10.98 2.87
N SER A 666 -20.65 -9.81 2.98
CA SER A 666 -21.22 -9.27 4.22
C SER A 666 -22.35 -8.31 3.87
N ASP A 667 -23.46 -8.35 4.61
CA ASP A 667 -24.69 -7.60 4.34
C ASP A 667 -24.74 -6.21 5.01
N ASN A 668 -24.01 -6.02 6.10
CA ASN A 668 -23.74 -4.74 6.77
C ASN A 668 -22.28 -4.27 6.64
N GLY A 669 -21.38 -5.15 6.20
CA GLY A 669 -19.97 -4.90 5.88
C GLY A 669 -19.02 -4.98 7.09
N THR A 670 -19.50 -5.36 8.27
CA THR A 670 -18.67 -5.46 9.49
C THR A 670 -17.84 -6.75 9.57
N ALA A 671 -17.76 -7.52 8.49
CA ALA A 671 -16.99 -8.77 8.42
C ALA A 671 -15.51 -8.59 8.06
N ASN A 672 -15.07 -7.35 7.74
CA ASN A 672 -13.68 -7.00 7.42
C ASN A 672 -13.05 -7.91 6.33
N ASN A 673 -13.83 -8.23 5.29
CA ASN A 673 -13.39 -9.09 4.19
C ASN A 673 -12.24 -8.40 3.40
N PRO A 674 -11.19 -9.13 2.97
CA PRO A 674 -10.09 -8.56 2.21
C PRO A 674 -10.56 -7.98 0.87
N ALA A 675 -9.90 -6.91 0.42
CA ALA A 675 -10.24 -6.18 -0.79
C ALA A 675 -10.08 -7.04 -2.06
N LEU A 676 -11.10 -7.00 -2.91
CA LEU A 676 -11.04 -7.59 -4.24
C LEU A 676 -10.49 -6.53 -5.20
N LEU A 677 -9.23 -6.68 -5.61
CA LEU A 677 -8.64 -5.74 -6.56
C LEU A 677 -9.05 -6.07 -8.00
N PRO A 678 -9.31 -5.08 -8.86
CA PRO A 678 -9.52 -5.31 -10.30
C PRO A 678 -8.23 -5.72 -11.03
N LEU A 679 -7.06 -5.42 -10.46
CA LEU A 679 -5.74 -5.81 -10.93
C LEU A 679 -4.80 -5.99 -9.73
N GLU A 680 -4.11 -7.13 -9.67
CA GLU A 680 -3.12 -7.43 -8.64
C GLU A 680 -1.72 -6.91 -9.00
N GLY A 681 -0.79 -6.91 -8.03
CA GLY A 681 0.60 -6.47 -8.22
C GLY A 681 0.79 -4.94 -8.39
N LEU A 682 -0.28 -4.18 -8.22
CA LEU A 682 -0.33 -2.74 -8.44
C LEU A 682 0.18 -1.98 -7.21
N ALA A 683 1.05 -0.99 -7.44
CA ALA A 683 1.73 -0.27 -6.36
C ALA A 683 0.81 0.72 -5.64
N LYS A 684 0.94 0.82 -4.30
CA LYS A 684 0.12 1.71 -3.47
C LYS A 684 0.13 3.15 -3.98
N GLY A 685 -1.06 3.76 -4.10
CA GLY A 685 -1.22 5.13 -4.58
C GLY A 685 -0.72 5.41 -6.00
N GLN A 686 -0.49 4.40 -6.86
CA GLN A 686 -0.09 4.56 -8.27
C GLN A 686 -1.26 5.01 -9.16
N TYR A 687 -2.47 4.57 -8.82
CA TYR A 687 -3.73 4.91 -9.46
C TYR A 687 -4.81 5.12 -8.37
N PHE A 688 -5.94 5.73 -8.76
CA PHE A 688 -7.07 6.00 -7.87
C PHE A 688 -8.40 5.68 -8.57
N TYR A 689 -9.41 5.19 -7.86
CA TYR A 689 -10.75 4.91 -8.36
C TYR A 689 -11.79 5.93 -7.92
N GLU A 690 -12.81 6.12 -8.74
CA GLU A 690 -14.09 6.70 -8.37
C GLU A 690 -15.23 5.86 -8.97
N VAL A 691 -16.33 5.67 -8.25
CA VAL A 691 -17.60 5.17 -8.82
C VAL A 691 -18.62 6.30 -8.77
N ASP A 692 -18.78 7.00 -9.89
CA ASP A 692 -19.71 8.13 -10.03
C ASP A 692 -21.13 7.62 -10.34
N LEU A 693 -22.06 7.81 -9.40
CA LEU A 693 -23.46 7.38 -9.52
C LEU A 693 -24.30 8.53 -10.09
N ASN A 694 -24.61 8.44 -11.39
CA ASN A 694 -25.32 9.47 -12.14
C ASN A 694 -26.79 9.61 -11.71
N GLY A 695 -27.31 10.85 -11.77
CA GLY A 695 -28.74 11.15 -11.60
C GLY A 695 -28.99 12.12 -10.47
N ASN A 696 -30.05 11.90 -9.68
CA ASN A 696 -30.32 12.73 -8.49
C ASN A 696 -29.37 12.45 -7.31
N THR A 697 -28.43 11.51 -7.48
CA THR A 697 -27.33 11.15 -6.57
C THR A 697 -26.03 11.92 -6.83
N THR A 698 -25.86 12.55 -8.00
CA THR A 698 -24.65 13.28 -8.37
C THR A 698 -24.34 14.40 -7.37
N GLY A 699 -23.09 14.48 -6.90
CA GLY A 699 -22.65 15.47 -5.92
C GLY A 699 -23.09 15.20 -4.47
N LYS A 700 -23.69 14.04 -4.17
CA LYS A 700 -23.98 13.58 -2.81
C LYS A 700 -23.06 12.43 -2.44
N ASP A 701 -22.57 12.44 -1.22
CA ASP A 701 -21.83 11.33 -0.60
C ASP A 701 -22.41 11.01 0.79
N GLY A 702 -21.80 10.03 1.48
CA GLY A 702 -22.13 9.67 2.85
C GLY A 702 -23.64 9.51 3.12
N GLN A 703 -24.13 10.18 4.16
CA GLN A 703 -25.52 10.05 4.61
C GLN A 703 -26.50 10.65 3.59
N ALA A 704 -26.14 11.76 2.94
CA ALA A 704 -26.98 12.41 1.93
C ALA A 704 -27.17 11.53 0.68
N LEU A 705 -26.16 10.73 0.32
CA LEU A 705 -26.29 9.70 -0.71
C LEU A 705 -27.14 8.53 -0.24
N LEU A 706 -26.94 8.02 0.97
CA LEU A 706 -27.71 6.90 1.52
C LEU A 706 -29.21 7.21 1.61
N ASP A 707 -29.56 8.40 2.10
CA ASP A 707 -30.96 8.84 2.22
C ASP A 707 -31.59 9.07 0.84
N GLN A 708 -30.83 9.56 -0.15
CA GLN A 708 -31.33 9.66 -1.53
C GLN A 708 -31.63 8.28 -2.11
N LEU A 709 -30.71 7.32 -1.98
CA LEU A 709 -30.90 5.94 -2.46
C LEU A 709 -32.12 5.29 -1.81
N ARG A 710 -32.29 5.45 -0.49
CA ARG A 710 -33.48 4.98 0.25
C ARG A 710 -34.77 5.63 -0.24
N SER A 711 -34.78 6.95 -0.47
CA SER A 711 -35.97 7.69 -0.92
C SER A 711 -36.41 7.36 -2.35
N ASN A 712 -35.47 6.97 -3.22
CA ASN A 712 -35.76 6.58 -4.61
C ASN A 712 -36.40 5.19 -4.73
N GLY A 713 -36.27 4.32 -3.72
CA GLY A 713 -36.81 2.97 -3.75
C GLY A 713 -36.14 2.08 -4.82
N THR A 714 -36.94 1.31 -5.56
CA THR A 714 -36.44 0.46 -6.65
C THR A 714 -36.09 1.35 -7.85
N TYR A 715 -34.80 1.49 -8.16
CA TYR A 715 -34.32 2.42 -9.19
C TYR A 715 -33.04 1.94 -9.88
N ALA A 716 -33.00 2.06 -11.20
CA ALA A 716 -31.86 1.72 -12.06
C ALA A 716 -30.95 2.94 -12.26
N TYR A 717 -29.75 2.90 -11.70
CA TYR A 717 -28.73 3.95 -11.87
C TYR A 717 -27.73 3.56 -12.97
N GLN A 718 -27.10 4.56 -13.58
CA GLN A 718 -25.89 4.37 -14.36
C GLN A 718 -24.69 4.80 -13.51
N ALA A 719 -23.83 3.86 -13.15
CA ALA A 719 -22.57 4.14 -12.48
C ALA A 719 -21.44 4.21 -13.51
N THR A 720 -20.56 5.21 -13.39
CA THR A 720 -19.34 5.32 -14.20
C THR A 720 -18.13 5.09 -13.30
N VAL A 721 -17.51 3.92 -13.43
CA VAL A 721 -16.23 3.59 -12.79
C VAL A 721 -15.13 4.31 -13.54
N LYS A 722 -14.37 5.17 -12.86
CA LYS A 722 -13.24 5.94 -13.41
C LYS A 722 -11.95 5.54 -12.73
N VAL A 723 -10.84 5.54 -13.48
CA VAL A 723 -9.49 5.40 -12.93
C VAL A 723 -8.65 6.60 -13.27
N TYR A 724 -8.04 7.20 -12.26
CA TYR A 724 -7.14 8.34 -12.37
C TYR A 724 -5.69 7.91 -12.11
N GLY A 725 -4.75 8.54 -12.81
CA GLY A 725 -3.33 8.43 -12.46
C GLY A 725 -3.00 9.18 -11.17
N ALA A 726 -1.82 8.91 -10.60
CA ALA A 726 -1.32 9.63 -9.44
C ALA A 726 -0.47 10.85 -9.82
N LYS A 727 -0.59 11.92 -9.02
CA LYS A 727 0.33 13.05 -8.98
C LYS A 727 0.61 13.41 -7.53
N ASP A 728 1.88 13.46 -7.17
CA ASP A 728 2.37 13.94 -5.86
C ASP A 728 1.71 13.22 -4.66
N GLY A 729 1.46 11.90 -4.82
CA GLY A 729 0.80 11.03 -3.84
C GLY A 729 -0.73 11.16 -3.77
N LYS A 730 -1.36 11.87 -4.72
CA LYS A 730 -2.78 12.21 -4.75
C LYS A 730 -3.40 11.87 -6.13
N PRO A 731 -4.73 11.77 -6.25
CA PRO A 731 -5.38 11.57 -7.55
C PRO A 731 -5.18 12.76 -8.48
N ASP A 732 -4.70 12.50 -9.70
CA ASP A 732 -4.66 13.47 -10.78
C ASP A 732 -5.94 13.38 -11.61
N LEU A 733 -6.92 14.22 -11.24
CA LEU A 733 -8.23 14.28 -11.89
C LEU A 733 -8.17 14.71 -13.37
N SER A 734 -7.04 15.24 -13.85
CA SER A 734 -6.81 15.57 -15.27
C SER A 734 -6.29 14.36 -16.08
N ASN A 735 -5.76 13.34 -15.41
CA ASN A 735 -5.13 12.16 -15.98
C ASN A 735 -6.07 10.94 -15.86
N LEU A 736 -7.22 11.00 -16.52
CA LEU A 736 -8.15 9.88 -16.62
C LEU A 736 -7.53 8.74 -17.47
N VAL A 737 -7.32 7.59 -16.84
CA VAL A 737 -6.62 6.42 -17.40
C VAL A 737 -7.60 5.44 -18.04
N ALA A 738 -8.70 5.13 -17.34
CA ALA A 738 -9.71 4.19 -17.78
C ALA A 738 -11.10 4.64 -17.32
N THR A 739 -12.14 4.19 -18.02
CA THR A 739 -13.54 4.38 -17.63
C THR A 739 -14.39 3.19 -18.07
N LYS A 740 -15.41 2.81 -17.28
CA LYS A 740 -16.44 1.86 -17.68
C LYS A 740 -17.78 2.20 -17.02
N ASN A 741 -18.85 2.20 -17.83
CA ASN A 741 -20.22 2.33 -17.33
C ASN A 741 -20.75 0.95 -16.89
N VAL A 742 -21.57 0.96 -15.85
CA VAL A 742 -22.23 -0.22 -15.27
C VAL A 742 -23.66 0.17 -14.88
N THR A 743 -24.64 -0.64 -15.25
CA THR A 743 -26.01 -0.48 -14.75
C THR A 743 -26.11 -1.01 -13.32
N VAL A 744 -26.67 -0.23 -12.41
CA VAL A 744 -26.78 -0.55 -10.98
C VAL A 744 -28.25 -0.51 -10.58
N ASP A 745 -28.87 -1.67 -10.50
CA ASP A 745 -30.29 -1.81 -10.14
C ASP A 745 -30.42 -1.94 -8.63
N MET A 746 -30.70 -0.81 -7.97
CA MET A 746 -31.00 -0.79 -6.53
C MET A 746 -32.42 -1.28 -6.31
N ASN A 747 -32.58 -2.31 -5.49
CA ASN A 747 -33.87 -2.84 -5.11
C ASN A 747 -34.43 -2.07 -3.89
N GLY A 748 -35.69 -1.64 -3.96
CA GLY A 748 -36.34 -0.83 -2.94
C GLY A 748 -36.94 -1.63 -1.79
N LEU A 749 -37.05 -0.98 -0.64
CA LEU A 749 -37.64 -1.59 0.56
C LEU A 749 -39.16 -1.50 0.58
N VAL A 750 -39.83 -2.54 0.06
CA VAL A 750 -41.20 -2.89 0.48
C VAL A 750 -41.22 -3.13 1.99
N SER A 751 -42.07 -2.41 2.73
CA SER A 751 -42.11 -2.45 4.19
C SER A 751 -42.71 -3.75 4.74
N LYS A 752 -42.31 -4.10 5.98
CA LYS A 752 -42.88 -5.25 6.71
C LYS A 752 -44.39 -5.11 6.88
N GLU A 753 -44.88 -3.88 6.95
CA GLU A 753 -46.29 -3.51 7.10
C GLU A 753 -47.07 -3.80 5.81
N ALA A 754 -46.53 -3.44 4.64
CA ALA A 754 -47.14 -3.80 3.36
C ALA A 754 -47.22 -5.32 3.14
N VAL A 755 -46.22 -6.07 3.61
CA VAL A 755 -46.22 -7.54 3.57
C VAL A 755 -47.26 -8.14 4.52
N LYS A 756 -47.38 -7.65 5.76
CA LYS A 756 -48.45 -8.05 6.70
C LYS A 756 -49.85 -7.77 6.14
N ASP A 757 -50.04 -6.59 5.56
CA ASP A 757 -51.30 -6.18 4.93
C ASP A 757 -51.66 -7.09 3.76
N SER A 758 -50.70 -7.40 2.89
CA SER A 758 -50.85 -8.35 1.78
C SER A 758 -51.29 -9.74 2.26
N VAL A 759 -50.56 -10.33 3.22
CA VAL A 759 -50.86 -11.65 3.80
C VAL A 759 -52.28 -11.68 4.36
N THR A 760 -52.66 -10.65 5.10
CA THR A 760 -53.99 -10.54 5.71
C THR A 760 -55.09 -10.43 4.64
N LYS A 761 -54.89 -9.57 3.64
CA LYS A 761 -55.90 -9.22 2.63
C LYS A 761 -56.07 -10.27 1.54
N ASN A 762 -54.98 -10.82 1.02
CA ASN A 762 -54.97 -11.56 -0.26
C ASN A 762 -54.96 -13.09 -0.10
N ILE A 763 -54.63 -13.60 1.09
CA ILE A 763 -54.81 -15.01 1.43
C ILE A 763 -56.24 -15.23 1.96
N LYS A 764 -56.86 -16.35 1.61
CA LYS A 764 -58.19 -16.81 2.07
C LYS A 764 -58.15 -17.24 3.54
N ASP A 765 -59.32 -17.44 4.14
CA ASP A 765 -59.47 -17.89 5.52
C ASP A 765 -59.83 -19.40 5.60
N HIS A 766 -60.35 -19.94 4.48
CA HIS A 766 -60.69 -21.35 4.25
C HIS A 766 -60.45 -21.71 2.76
N ILE A 767 -60.10 -22.97 2.48
CA ILE A 767 -60.15 -23.58 1.15
C ILE A 767 -60.69 -25.02 1.19
N ASP A 768 -61.54 -25.36 0.21
CA ASP A 768 -61.84 -26.74 -0.18
C ASP A 768 -60.79 -27.21 -1.22
N VAL A 769 -60.17 -28.37 -1.01
CA VAL A 769 -59.24 -28.99 -1.97
C VAL A 769 -59.90 -30.21 -2.63
N PRO A 770 -60.10 -30.22 -3.97
CA PRO A 770 -60.71 -31.34 -4.67
C PRO A 770 -59.90 -32.64 -4.58
N ALA A 771 -60.59 -33.77 -4.39
CA ALA A 771 -59.96 -35.09 -4.27
C ALA A 771 -59.12 -35.48 -5.51
N SER A 772 -59.49 -35.00 -6.70
CA SER A 772 -58.74 -35.22 -7.94
C SER A 772 -57.34 -34.58 -7.95
N TYR A 773 -57.09 -33.55 -7.13
CA TYR A 773 -55.75 -32.95 -7.04
C TYR A 773 -54.84 -33.88 -6.24
N LEU A 774 -55.33 -34.46 -5.15
CA LEU A 774 -54.60 -35.44 -4.33
C LEU A 774 -54.40 -36.79 -5.06
N GLU A 775 -55.30 -37.15 -6.00
CA GLU A 775 -55.12 -38.25 -6.95
C GLU A 775 -53.95 -37.96 -7.91
N LYS A 776 -53.96 -36.80 -8.57
CA LYS A 776 -53.04 -36.44 -9.67
C LYS A 776 -51.69 -35.86 -9.21
N ALA A 777 -51.56 -35.52 -7.94
CA ALA A 777 -50.31 -35.07 -7.33
C ALA A 777 -49.20 -36.12 -7.41
N ASN A 778 -47.99 -35.67 -7.75
CA ASN A 778 -46.78 -36.50 -7.84
C ASN A 778 -45.63 -35.82 -7.08
N VAL A 779 -44.61 -36.59 -6.71
CA VAL A 779 -43.35 -36.07 -6.14
C VAL A 779 -42.16 -36.66 -6.92
N PRO A 780 -41.18 -35.84 -7.35
CA PRO A 780 -41.18 -34.37 -7.31
C PRO A 780 -42.30 -33.80 -8.20
N GLY A 781 -42.97 -32.75 -7.70
CA GLY A 781 -44.09 -32.11 -8.38
C GLY A 781 -44.66 -30.96 -7.55
N PRO A 782 -45.38 -30.02 -8.18
CA PRO A 782 -45.68 -28.72 -7.57
C PRO A 782 -46.75 -28.78 -6.46
N PHE A 783 -47.61 -29.80 -6.39
CA PHE A 783 -48.75 -29.82 -5.46
C PHE A 783 -48.39 -29.49 -3.99
N LEU A 784 -47.23 -29.93 -3.51
CA LEU A 784 -46.74 -29.69 -2.13
C LEU A 784 -45.63 -28.63 -2.03
N ALA A 785 -45.31 -27.91 -3.11
CA ALA A 785 -44.24 -26.91 -3.09
C ALA A 785 -44.57 -25.74 -2.14
N GLY A 786 -43.70 -25.50 -1.16
CA GLY A 786 -43.90 -24.51 -0.10
C GLY A 786 -44.78 -24.99 1.07
N VAL A 787 -45.19 -26.25 1.09
CA VAL A 787 -45.91 -26.87 2.22
C VAL A 787 -44.89 -27.59 3.12
N ASN A 788 -44.82 -27.22 4.39
CA ASN A 788 -43.76 -27.63 5.34
C ASN A 788 -42.34 -27.37 4.81
N GLN A 789 -42.18 -26.41 3.90
CA GLN A 789 -40.93 -26.06 3.23
C GLN A 789 -40.84 -24.54 3.04
N VAL A 790 -39.68 -23.96 3.33
CA VAL A 790 -39.44 -22.52 3.16
C VAL A 790 -38.95 -22.23 1.74
N ILE A 791 -39.73 -21.45 0.98
CA ILE A 791 -39.45 -21.09 -0.43
C ILE A 791 -39.30 -19.56 -0.61
N PRO A 792 -38.59 -19.08 -1.65
CA PRO A 792 -38.55 -17.65 -1.98
C PRO A 792 -39.95 -17.10 -2.27
N TYR A 793 -40.19 -15.83 -1.95
CA TYR A 793 -41.49 -15.15 -2.18
C TYR A 793 -41.99 -15.35 -3.62
N GLU A 794 -41.10 -15.14 -4.59
CA GLU A 794 -41.39 -15.20 -6.02
C GLU A 794 -41.78 -16.59 -6.55
N ALA A 795 -41.62 -17.65 -5.75
CA ALA A 795 -42.03 -19.01 -6.07
C ALA A 795 -43.41 -19.38 -5.50
N PHE A 796 -44.01 -18.54 -4.65
CA PHE A 796 -45.30 -18.82 -4.02
C PHE A 796 -46.44 -18.79 -5.05
N GLY A 797 -47.41 -19.72 -4.93
CA GLY A 797 -48.61 -19.71 -5.76
C GLY A 797 -48.40 -20.11 -7.23
N GLY A 798 -47.34 -20.85 -7.56
CA GLY A 798 -47.16 -21.54 -8.84
C GLY A 798 -48.28 -22.52 -9.16
N ASP A 799 -48.42 -22.97 -10.41
CA ASP A 799 -49.60 -23.71 -10.82
C ASP A 799 -49.68 -25.14 -10.28
N GLY A 800 -50.91 -25.58 -9.98
CA GLY A 800 -51.18 -26.84 -9.28
C GLY A 800 -50.71 -26.92 -7.83
N MET A 801 -50.02 -25.91 -7.28
CA MET A 801 -49.57 -25.91 -5.89
C MET A 801 -50.74 -25.72 -4.91
N LEU A 802 -50.76 -26.43 -3.78
CA LEU A 802 -51.70 -26.17 -2.68
C LEU A 802 -51.61 -24.71 -2.20
N THR A 803 -50.41 -24.13 -2.23
CA THR A 803 -50.16 -22.71 -1.89
C THR A 803 -50.89 -21.72 -2.80
N ARG A 804 -51.22 -22.10 -4.04
CA ARG A 804 -52.00 -21.27 -4.98
C ARG A 804 -53.47 -21.20 -4.60
N LEU A 805 -54.07 -22.30 -4.13
CA LEU A 805 -55.49 -22.30 -3.70
C LEU A 805 -55.74 -21.30 -2.57
N LEU A 806 -54.77 -21.14 -1.67
CA LEU A 806 -54.82 -20.21 -0.53
C LEU A 806 -55.01 -18.74 -0.95
N LEU A 807 -54.74 -18.37 -2.21
CA LEU A 807 -54.82 -16.99 -2.68
C LEU A 807 -56.21 -16.65 -3.24
N LYS A 808 -56.74 -15.47 -2.88
CA LYS A 808 -58.00 -14.94 -3.44
C LYS A 808 -57.93 -14.65 -4.94
N SER A 809 -56.73 -14.47 -5.49
CA SER A 809 -56.51 -14.34 -6.94
C SER A 809 -56.69 -15.66 -7.71
N SER A 810 -56.68 -16.82 -7.03
CA SER A 810 -56.83 -18.13 -7.69
C SER A 810 -58.23 -18.36 -8.27
N ASP A 811 -59.27 -17.73 -7.73
CA ASP A 811 -60.68 -17.96 -8.06
C ASP A 811 -61.06 -17.64 -9.52
N LYS A 812 -60.17 -16.96 -10.26
CA LYS A 812 -60.31 -16.63 -11.69
C LYS A 812 -59.04 -16.94 -12.51
N ALA A 813 -58.04 -17.56 -11.90
CA ALA A 813 -56.77 -17.86 -12.54
C ALA A 813 -56.84 -19.19 -13.32
N PRO A 814 -56.06 -19.37 -14.40
CA PRO A 814 -55.90 -20.67 -15.01
C PRO A 814 -55.21 -21.65 -14.03
N TRP A 815 -55.58 -22.92 -14.13
CA TRP A 815 -55.23 -23.98 -13.19
C TRP A 815 -54.75 -25.25 -13.91
N SER A 816 -54.08 -26.14 -13.17
CA SER A 816 -53.74 -27.50 -13.56
C SER A 816 -53.74 -28.39 -12.32
N ASP A 817 -54.49 -29.50 -12.33
CA ASP A 817 -54.65 -30.41 -11.18
C ASP A 817 -53.32 -30.93 -10.58
N ASN A 818 -52.22 -30.88 -11.34
CA ASN A 818 -50.88 -31.29 -10.91
C ASN A 818 -49.75 -30.36 -11.39
N GLY A 819 -50.08 -29.13 -11.83
CA GLY A 819 -49.11 -28.12 -12.25
C GLY A 819 -48.26 -28.51 -13.47
N THR A 820 -48.84 -29.23 -14.42
CA THR A 820 -48.19 -29.59 -15.70
C THR A 820 -48.42 -28.55 -16.80
N ALA A 821 -49.27 -27.55 -16.57
CA ALA A 821 -49.57 -26.50 -17.55
C ALA A 821 -48.63 -25.29 -17.47
N ASN A 822 -47.79 -25.17 -16.43
CA ASN A 822 -46.79 -24.12 -16.25
C ASN A 822 -47.39 -22.70 -16.24
N ASN A 823 -48.58 -22.52 -15.68
CA ASN A 823 -49.17 -21.20 -15.53
C ASN A 823 -48.33 -20.32 -14.57
N PRO A 824 -48.21 -19.00 -14.82
CA PRO A 824 -47.40 -18.11 -13.98
C PRO A 824 -47.88 -18.10 -12.53
N ALA A 825 -46.93 -17.91 -11.60
CA ALA A 825 -47.18 -17.82 -10.17
C ALA A 825 -48.11 -16.66 -9.81
N LEU A 826 -49.00 -16.88 -8.85
CA LEU A 826 -49.83 -15.83 -8.25
C LEU A 826 -49.13 -15.33 -6.99
N LEU A 827 -48.70 -14.07 -6.99
CA LEU A 827 -48.04 -13.47 -5.82
C LEU A 827 -49.08 -12.85 -4.87
N PRO A 828 -48.92 -12.96 -3.54
CA PRO A 828 -49.74 -12.22 -2.59
C PRO A 828 -49.51 -10.70 -2.63
N LEU A 829 -48.36 -10.24 -3.12
CA LEU A 829 -47.97 -8.84 -3.32
C LEU A 829 -47.05 -8.73 -4.56
N GLU A 830 -47.39 -7.83 -5.46
CA GLU A 830 -46.58 -7.51 -6.63
C GLU A 830 -45.50 -6.46 -6.29
N GLY A 831 -44.49 -6.31 -7.16
CA GLY A 831 -43.40 -5.34 -6.98
C GLY A 831 -42.35 -5.72 -5.93
N LEU A 832 -42.44 -6.91 -5.33
CA LEU A 832 -41.43 -7.45 -4.43
C LEU A 832 -40.19 -7.93 -5.17
N THR A 833 -39.04 -7.81 -4.50
CA THR A 833 -37.73 -8.10 -5.08
C THR A 833 -37.26 -9.50 -4.69
N LYS A 834 -36.53 -10.18 -5.59
CA LYS A 834 -36.23 -11.62 -5.46
C LYS A 834 -35.46 -11.94 -4.18
N GLY A 835 -35.90 -12.96 -3.45
CA GLY A 835 -35.28 -13.38 -2.19
C GLY A 835 -35.30 -12.34 -1.06
N GLN A 836 -36.10 -11.26 -1.16
CA GLN A 836 -36.27 -10.26 -0.10
C GLN A 836 -37.04 -10.81 1.11
N TYR A 837 -37.97 -11.73 0.85
CA TYR A 837 -38.77 -12.45 1.84
C TYR A 837 -38.92 -13.91 1.40
N PHE A 838 -39.29 -14.77 2.35
CA PHE A 838 -39.49 -16.21 2.14
C PHE A 838 -40.81 -16.66 2.76
N TYR A 839 -41.47 -17.64 2.15
CA TYR A 839 -42.79 -18.15 2.55
C TYR A 839 -42.71 -19.62 2.98
N GLU A 840 -43.55 -19.99 3.93
CA GLU A 840 -43.74 -21.35 4.42
C GLU A 840 -45.23 -21.56 4.72
N VAL A 841 -45.77 -22.73 4.41
CA VAL A 841 -47.13 -23.13 4.78
C VAL A 841 -47.06 -24.39 5.63
N ASP A 842 -47.09 -24.23 6.95
CA ASP A 842 -47.11 -25.37 7.88
C ASP A 842 -48.48 -26.03 7.89
N LEU A 843 -48.57 -27.30 7.50
CA LEU A 843 -49.77 -28.10 7.68
C LEU A 843 -49.74 -28.79 9.06
N ASN A 844 -50.52 -28.28 10.01
CA ASN A 844 -50.56 -28.79 11.38
C ASN A 844 -51.24 -30.18 11.46
N GLY A 845 -50.90 -30.95 12.50
CA GLY A 845 -51.46 -32.29 12.75
C GLY A 845 -50.43 -33.40 12.54
N ASN A 846 -50.87 -34.57 12.06
CA ASN A 846 -49.98 -35.72 11.82
C ASN A 846 -49.04 -35.55 10.58
N THR A 847 -49.12 -34.41 9.92
CA THR A 847 -48.32 -33.94 8.78
C THR A 847 -47.07 -33.15 9.18
N ILE A 848 -46.95 -32.71 10.44
CA ILE A 848 -45.80 -31.92 10.92
C ILE A 848 -44.49 -32.69 10.71
N GLY A 849 -43.46 -31.99 10.20
CA GLY A 849 -42.13 -32.56 9.95
C GLY A 849 -42.05 -33.53 8.77
N LYS A 850 -43.11 -33.66 7.96
CA LYS A 850 -43.11 -34.43 6.70
C LYS A 850 -43.16 -33.47 5.52
N ASP A 851 -42.37 -33.74 4.50
CA ASP A 851 -42.42 -33.07 3.21
C ASP A 851 -42.46 -34.10 2.06
N GLY A 852 -42.46 -33.61 0.82
CA GLY A 852 -42.35 -34.44 -0.38
C GLY A 852 -43.30 -35.65 -0.39
N GLN A 853 -42.75 -36.83 -0.65
CA GLN A 853 -43.52 -38.07 -0.79
C GLN A 853 -44.14 -38.52 0.54
N ALA A 854 -43.42 -38.34 1.66
CA ALA A 854 -43.91 -38.70 2.99
C ALA A 854 -45.12 -37.85 3.42
N LEU A 855 -45.16 -36.58 3.01
CA LEU A 855 -46.33 -35.72 3.18
C LEU A 855 -47.48 -36.15 2.25
N LEU A 856 -47.20 -36.44 0.98
CA LEU A 856 -48.23 -36.87 0.01
C LEU A 856 -48.94 -38.17 0.46
N ASP A 857 -48.17 -39.15 0.93
CA ASP A 857 -48.74 -40.42 1.40
C ASP A 857 -49.47 -40.29 2.74
N GLN A 858 -49.06 -39.35 3.61
CA GLN A 858 -49.82 -39.02 4.81
C GLN A 858 -51.17 -38.37 4.46
N LEU A 859 -51.18 -37.42 3.53
CA LEU A 859 -52.41 -36.76 3.07
C LEU A 859 -53.37 -37.76 2.41
N ARG A 860 -52.85 -38.68 1.58
CA ARG A 860 -53.62 -39.76 0.96
C ARG A 860 -54.20 -40.75 1.97
N SER A 861 -53.42 -41.16 2.97
CA SER A 861 -53.88 -42.11 3.99
C SER A 861 -54.87 -41.51 5.00
N ASN A 862 -54.82 -40.20 5.24
CA ASN A 862 -55.81 -39.49 6.07
C ASN A 862 -57.19 -39.36 5.40
N GLY A 863 -57.28 -39.46 4.06
CA GLY A 863 -58.54 -39.34 3.33
C GLY A 863 -59.18 -37.96 3.44
N THR A 864 -60.49 -37.90 3.68
CA THR A 864 -61.21 -36.63 3.89
C THR A 864 -60.86 -36.06 5.27
N HIS A 865 -60.13 -34.95 5.32
CA HIS A 865 -59.64 -34.38 6.56
C HIS A 865 -59.42 -32.86 6.50
N SER A 866 -59.80 -32.18 7.58
CA SER A 866 -59.62 -30.74 7.77
C SER A 866 -58.32 -30.44 8.51
N TYR A 867 -57.42 -29.68 7.89
CA TYR A 867 -56.17 -29.24 8.49
C TYR A 867 -56.23 -27.75 8.84
N GLN A 868 -55.52 -27.33 9.88
CA GLN A 868 -55.15 -25.92 10.04
C GLN A 868 -53.79 -25.71 9.40
N ALA A 869 -53.71 -24.82 8.42
CA ALA A 869 -52.47 -24.40 7.78
C ALA A 869 -52.03 -23.04 8.35
N THR A 870 -50.75 -22.90 8.69
CA THR A 870 -50.16 -21.62 9.11
C THR A 870 -49.28 -21.09 7.97
N VAL A 871 -49.74 -20.07 7.25
CA VAL A 871 -48.87 -19.36 6.29
C VAL A 871 -47.99 -18.41 7.07
N LYS A 872 -46.67 -18.54 6.94
CA LYS A 872 -45.67 -17.66 7.54
C LYS A 872 -44.86 -16.93 6.48
N VAL A 873 -44.37 -15.75 6.84
CA VAL A 873 -43.44 -14.96 6.03
C VAL A 873 -42.23 -14.58 6.84
N TYR A 874 -41.04 -14.94 6.36
CA TYR A 874 -39.76 -14.61 6.95
C TYR A 874 -39.05 -13.51 6.15
N GLY A 875 -38.25 -12.68 6.82
CA GLY A 875 -37.29 -11.81 6.16
C GLY A 875 -36.06 -12.57 5.62
N ALA A 876 -35.17 -11.85 4.95
CA ALA A 876 -33.94 -12.40 4.39
C ALA A 876 -32.68 -12.07 5.20
N LYS A 877 -31.79 -13.04 5.31
CA LYS A 877 -30.42 -12.89 5.85
C LYS A 877 -29.46 -13.70 4.98
N ASP A 878 -28.36 -13.09 4.55
CA ASP A 878 -27.34 -13.73 3.71
C ASP A 878 -27.88 -14.43 2.43
N GLY A 879 -28.95 -13.86 1.84
CA GLY A 879 -29.64 -14.43 0.67
C GLY A 879 -30.51 -15.66 0.97
N LYS A 880 -30.77 -15.96 2.24
CA LYS A 880 -31.49 -17.13 2.76
C LYS A 880 -32.63 -16.69 3.69
N PRO A 881 -33.60 -17.57 3.99
CA PRO A 881 -34.65 -17.27 4.97
C PRO A 881 -34.07 -17.05 6.37
N ASP A 882 -34.43 -15.93 7.00
CA ASP A 882 -34.15 -15.66 8.39
C ASP A 882 -35.33 -16.12 9.26
N LEU A 883 -35.24 -17.36 9.73
CA LEU A 883 -36.28 -18.00 10.56
C LEU A 883 -36.51 -17.29 11.92
N SER A 884 -35.61 -16.38 12.33
CA SER A 884 -35.79 -15.54 13.53
C SER A 884 -36.57 -14.25 13.25
N ASN A 885 -36.65 -13.82 11.98
CA ASN A 885 -37.28 -12.59 11.53
C ASN A 885 -38.64 -12.91 10.89
N LEU A 886 -39.58 -13.43 11.69
CA LEU A 886 -40.97 -13.65 11.27
C LEU A 886 -41.68 -12.31 11.08
N VAL A 887 -42.06 -12.02 9.83
CA VAL A 887 -42.64 -10.73 9.39
C VAL A 887 -44.15 -10.73 9.48
N ALA A 888 -44.79 -11.83 9.05
CA ALA A 888 -46.23 -11.98 9.01
C ALA A 888 -46.64 -13.46 9.21
N THR A 889 -47.85 -13.68 9.69
CA THR A 889 -48.46 -15.01 9.80
C THR A 889 -49.97 -14.94 9.58
N LYS A 890 -50.57 -15.99 9.01
CA LYS A 890 -52.03 -16.15 8.88
C LYS A 890 -52.41 -17.63 8.90
N ASN A 891 -53.42 -17.96 9.71
CA ASN A 891 -54.03 -19.28 9.74
C ASN A 891 -55.08 -19.40 8.63
N VAL A 892 -55.16 -20.58 8.00
CA VAL A 892 -56.14 -20.93 6.96
C VAL A 892 -56.66 -22.35 7.22
N THR A 893 -57.97 -22.55 7.13
CA THR A 893 -58.54 -23.91 7.20
C THR A 893 -58.43 -24.58 5.83
N VAL A 894 -57.89 -25.79 5.76
CA VAL A 894 -57.65 -26.54 4.51
C VAL A 894 -58.40 -27.86 4.56
N ASP A 895 -59.54 -27.95 3.87
CA ASP A 895 -60.36 -29.15 3.81
C ASP A 895 -59.94 -30.02 2.62
N MET A 896 -59.13 -31.04 2.90
CA MET A 896 -58.72 -32.03 1.90
C MET A 896 -59.83 -33.05 1.71
N ASN A 897 -60.34 -33.19 0.49
CA ASN A 897 -61.33 -34.22 0.17
C ASN A 897 -60.64 -35.54 -0.18
N GLY A 898 -61.07 -36.64 0.45
CA GLY A 898 -60.55 -37.98 0.23
C GLY A 898 -61.05 -38.61 -1.08
N LEU A 899 -60.29 -39.56 -1.60
CA LEU A 899 -60.60 -40.22 -2.87
C LEU A 899 -61.42 -41.50 -2.66
N ILE A 900 -62.72 -41.47 -2.99
CA ILE A 900 -63.48 -42.72 -3.21
C ILE A 900 -62.99 -43.38 -4.51
N SER A 901 -62.65 -44.67 -4.46
CA SER A 901 -62.09 -45.40 -5.60
C SER A 901 -63.10 -45.69 -6.71
N LYS A 902 -62.59 -45.85 -7.93
CA LYS A 902 -63.39 -46.21 -9.12
C LYS A 902 -64.08 -47.57 -8.92
N GLU A 903 -63.45 -48.45 -8.16
CA GLU A 903 -63.92 -49.78 -7.81
C GLU A 903 -65.09 -49.72 -6.82
N ALA A 904 -65.04 -48.86 -5.82
CA ALA A 904 -66.17 -48.61 -4.92
C ALA A 904 -67.37 -48.03 -5.67
N VAL A 905 -67.15 -47.17 -6.68
CA VAL A 905 -68.21 -46.66 -7.56
C VAL A 905 -68.81 -47.75 -8.46
N LYS A 906 -67.99 -48.61 -9.08
CA LYS A 906 -68.47 -49.77 -9.87
C LYS A 906 -69.29 -50.74 -9.02
N ASP A 907 -68.82 -51.04 -7.81
CA ASP A 907 -69.50 -51.89 -6.84
C ASP A 907 -70.82 -51.25 -6.39
N SER A 908 -70.83 -49.95 -6.09
CA SER A 908 -72.03 -49.17 -5.76
C SER A 908 -73.09 -49.27 -6.86
N VAL A 909 -72.72 -48.93 -8.10
CA VAL A 909 -73.61 -48.99 -9.27
C VAL A 909 -74.17 -50.41 -9.46
N THR A 910 -73.34 -51.44 -9.28
CA THR A 910 -73.75 -52.84 -9.45
C THR A 910 -74.63 -53.37 -8.31
N LYS A 911 -74.33 -52.98 -7.07
CA LYS A 911 -75.00 -53.49 -5.86
C LYS A 911 -76.29 -52.73 -5.55
N ASN A 912 -76.34 -51.42 -5.76
CA ASN A 912 -77.40 -50.56 -5.22
C ASN A 912 -78.45 -50.12 -6.25
N ILE A 913 -78.19 -50.28 -7.55
CA ILE A 913 -79.17 -50.05 -8.62
C ILE A 913 -79.97 -51.33 -8.91
N LYS A 914 -81.26 -51.18 -9.20
CA LYS A 914 -82.22 -52.23 -9.61
C LYS A 914 -82.12 -52.51 -11.10
N ASP A 915 -82.41 -53.73 -11.51
CA ASP A 915 -82.39 -54.15 -12.93
C ASP A 915 -83.70 -53.87 -13.67
N HIS A 916 -84.80 -53.69 -12.91
CA HIS A 916 -86.10 -53.31 -13.42
C HIS A 916 -86.80 -52.36 -12.43
N ILE A 917 -87.51 -51.35 -12.94
CA ILE A 917 -88.48 -50.56 -12.17
C ILE A 917 -89.81 -50.44 -12.91
N ASP A 918 -90.91 -50.47 -12.16
CA ASP A 918 -92.25 -50.16 -12.64
C ASP A 918 -92.68 -48.80 -12.05
N VAL A 919 -93.11 -47.88 -12.92
CA VAL A 919 -93.33 -46.48 -12.56
C VAL A 919 -94.82 -46.13 -12.75
N PRO A 920 -95.57 -45.90 -11.65
CA PRO A 920 -96.98 -45.56 -11.71
C PRO A 920 -97.30 -44.34 -12.59
N ALA A 921 -98.41 -44.42 -13.32
CA ALA A 921 -98.88 -43.35 -14.21
C ALA A 921 -99.09 -42.01 -13.47
N SER A 922 -99.47 -42.06 -12.20
CA SER A 922 -99.60 -40.89 -11.32
C SER A 922 -98.32 -40.05 -11.21
N TYR A 923 -97.13 -40.64 -11.36
CA TYR A 923 -95.87 -39.90 -11.30
C TYR A 923 -95.65 -39.12 -12.61
N LEU A 924 -95.87 -39.76 -13.76
CA LEU A 924 -95.75 -39.13 -15.09
C LEU A 924 -96.84 -38.06 -15.33
N GLU A 925 -98.03 -38.23 -14.74
CA GLU A 925 -99.07 -37.21 -14.71
C GLU A 925 -98.67 -35.99 -13.88
N LYS A 926 -98.12 -36.18 -12.67
CA LYS A 926 -97.78 -35.09 -11.74
C LYS A 926 -96.42 -34.43 -12.01
N ALA A 927 -95.55 -35.06 -12.81
CA ALA A 927 -94.28 -34.51 -13.25
C ALA A 927 -94.44 -33.15 -13.96
N ASN A 928 -93.47 -32.26 -13.73
CA ASN A 928 -93.45 -30.91 -14.28
C ASN A 928 -92.02 -30.51 -14.69
N VAL A 929 -91.91 -29.49 -15.56
CA VAL A 929 -90.64 -28.87 -15.92
C VAL A 929 -90.76 -27.35 -15.77
N PRO A 930 -89.79 -26.66 -15.14
CA PRO A 930 -88.67 -27.22 -14.38
C PRO A 930 -89.17 -27.96 -13.13
N GLY A 931 -88.67 -29.18 -12.93
CA GLY A 931 -89.05 -30.07 -11.84
C GLY A 931 -88.14 -31.30 -11.79
N PRO A 932 -88.04 -32.00 -10.65
CA PRO A 932 -87.00 -33.00 -10.42
C PRO A 932 -87.22 -34.32 -11.16
N PHE A 933 -88.43 -34.63 -11.65
CA PHE A 933 -88.75 -35.96 -12.20
C PHE A 933 -87.75 -36.47 -13.27
N LEU A 934 -87.20 -35.58 -14.09
CA LEU A 934 -86.24 -35.90 -15.16
C LEU A 934 -84.78 -35.51 -14.84
N ALA A 935 -84.47 -35.11 -13.60
CA ALA A 935 -83.12 -34.71 -13.23
C ALA A 935 -82.12 -35.89 -13.33
N GLY A 936 -81.04 -35.70 -14.09
CA GLY A 936 -80.06 -36.74 -14.40
C GLY A 936 -80.51 -37.73 -15.47
N VAL A 937 -81.63 -37.49 -16.15
CA VAL A 937 -82.12 -38.30 -17.28
C VAL A 937 -81.77 -37.59 -18.58
N ASN A 938 -81.00 -38.24 -19.45
CA ASN A 938 -80.35 -37.62 -20.64
C ASN A 938 -79.56 -36.32 -20.31
N GLN A 939 -79.08 -36.20 -19.07
CA GLN A 939 -78.37 -35.04 -18.54
C GLN A 939 -77.26 -35.52 -17.60
N VAL A 940 -76.05 -35.00 -17.78
CA VAL A 940 -74.88 -35.36 -16.95
C VAL A 940 -74.78 -34.42 -15.75
N ILE A 941 -75.00 -34.92 -14.53
CA ILE A 941 -75.00 -34.13 -13.28
C ILE A 941 -74.13 -34.78 -12.18
N PRO A 942 -73.74 -34.07 -11.10
CA PRO A 942 -72.86 -34.63 -10.07
C PRO A 942 -73.45 -35.86 -9.37
N TYR A 943 -72.61 -36.85 -9.05
CA TYR A 943 -73.04 -38.15 -8.50
C TYR A 943 -73.56 -38.05 -7.05
N GLU A 944 -73.15 -37.03 -6.30
CA GLU A 944 -73.73 -36.66 -5.01
C GLU A 944 -75.16 -36.07 -5.11
N ALA A 945 -75.65 -35.78 -6.33
CA ALA A 945 -77.04 -35.38 -6.59
C ALA A 945 -77.93 -36.55 -7.06
N PHE A 946 -77.41 -37.79 -7.06
CA PHE A 946 -78.17 -38.96 -7.48
C PHE A 946 -79.36 -39.23 -6.54
N GLY A 947 -80.53 -39.52 -7.12
CA GLY A 947 -81.68 -40.02 -6.35
C GLY A 947 -82.34 -39.00 -5.40
N GLY A 948 -82.33 -37.71 -5.75
CA GLY A 948 -83.13 -36.68 -5.08
C GLY A 948 -84.65 -36.95 -5.12
N ASP A 949 -85.41 -36.23 -4.30
CA ASP A 949 -86.86 -36.46 -4.14
C ASP A 949 -87.65 -36.34 -5.45
N GLY A 950 -88.57 -37.28 -5.67
CA GLY A 950 -89.43 -37.32 -6.86
C GLY A 950 -88.72 -37.53 -8.20
N MET A 951 -87.41 -37.80 -8.23
CA MET A 951 -86.68 -38.09 -9.46
C MET A 951 -86.96 -39.51 -9.96
N LEU A 952 -87.09 -39.71 -11.28
CA LEU A 952 -87.09 -41.05 -11.88
C LEU A 952 -85.82 -41.84 -11.48
N THR A 953 -84.69 -41.14 -11.35
CA THR A 953 -83.40 -41.71 -10.94
C THR A 953 -83.39 -42.22 -9.50
N ARG A 954 -84.26 -41.72 -8.61
CA ARG A 954 -84.42 -42.23 -7.22
C ARG A 954 -85.02 -43.63 -7.21
N LEU A 955 -86.00 -43.90 -8.07
CA LEU A 955 -86.69 -45.20 -8.13
C LEU A 955 -85.75 -46.34 -8.53
N LEU A 956 -84.71 -46.04 -9.30
CA LEU A 956 -83.66 -46.99 -9.72
C LEU A 956 -82.89 -47.60 -8.54
N LEU A 957 -82.92 -46.99 -7.35
CA LEU A 957 -82.15 -47.45 -6.19
C LEU A 957 -82.92 -48.46 -5.35
N LYS A 958 -82.23 -49.51 -4.88
CA LYS A 958 -82.77 -50.49 -3.91
C LYS A 958 -83.10 -49.86 -2.55
N SER A 959 -82.49 -48.73 -2.21
CA SER A 959 -82.84 -47.95 -1.02
C SER A 959 -84.17 -47.19 -1.14
N SER A 960 -84.73 -47.02 -2.34
CA SER A 960 -85.99 -46.28 -2.54
C SER A 960 -87.24 -47.00 -2.04
N ASP A 961 -87.20 -48.35 -1.93
CA ASP A 961 -88.38 -49.18 -1.61
C ASP A 961 -88.96 -48.96 -0.20
N LYS A 962 -88.24 -48.22 0.66
CA LYS A 962 -88.70 -47.80 1.99
C LYS A 962 -88.47 -46.31 2.28
N ALA A 963 -88.09 -45.53 1.26
CA ALA A 963 -87.75 -44.12 1.42
C ALA A 963 -88.99 -43.21 1.30
N PRO A 964 -89.00 -42.05 1.96
CA PRO A 964 -89.94 -40.98 1.65
C PRO A 964 -89.91 -40.61 0.16
N TRP A 965 -91.09 -40.32 -0.39
CA TRP A 965 -91.32 -40.07 -1.81
C TRP A 965 -92.28 -38.88 -2.02
N SER A 966 -92.15 -38.22 -3.16
CA SER A 966 -93.06 -37.15 -3.62
C SER A 966 -93.17 -37.22 -5.15
N ASP A 967 -94.39 -37.36 -5.68
CA ASP A 967 -94.65 -37.59 -7.11
C ASP A 967 -94.10 -36.50 -8.06
N ASN A 968 -93.73 -35.35 -7.52
CA ASN A 968 -93.11 -34.22 -8.23
C ASN A 968 -91.96 -33.57 -7.43
N GLY A 969 -91.43 -34.26 -6.40
CA GLY A 969 -90.32 -33.82 -5.55
C GLY A 969 -90.56 -32.55 -4.74
N THR A 970 -91.82 -32.13 -4.54
CA THR A 970 -92.16 -30.93 -3.75
C THR A 970 -91.93 -31.11 -2.25
N ALA A 971 -91.83 -32.34 -1.74
CA ALA A 971 -91.55 -32.62 -0.32
C ALA A 971 -90.08 -32.40 0.07
N LYS A 972 -89.16 -32.33 -0.91
CA LYS A 972 -87.72 -32.07 -0.72
C LYS A 972 -87.01 -33.06 0.21
N ASN A 973 -87.40 -34.34 0.13
CA ASN A 973 -86.68 -35.41 0.81
C ASN A 973 -85.18 -35.43 0.41
N PRO A 974 -84.26 -35.81 1.31
CA PRO A 974 -82.83 -35.87 0.98
C PRO A 974 -82.55 -36.88 -0.14
N ALA A 975 -81.44 -36.65 -0.86
CA ALA A 975 -80.96 -37.54 -1.91
C ALA A 975 -80.60 -38.91 -1.34
N LEU A 976 -81.01 -39.98 -2.03
CA LEU A 976 -80.55 -41.33 -1.75
C LEU A 976 -79.26 -41.57 -2.53
N LEU A 977 -78.12 -41.49 -1.86
CA LEU A 977 -76.85 -41.75 -2.52
C LEU A 977 -76.70 -43.24 -2.86
N PRO A 978 -76.23 -43.59 -4.08
CA PRO A 978 -75.75 -44.92 -4.39
C PRO A 978 -74.50 -45.30 -3.59
N LEU A 979 -73.74 -44.29 -3.11
CA LEU A 979 -72.49 -44.43 -2.36
C LEU A 979 -72.32 -43.25 -1.40
N GLU A 980 -72.19 -43.53 -0.10
CA GLU A 980 -71.95 -42.51 0.92
C GLU A 980 -70.49 -42.03 0.92
N GLY A 981 -70.24 -40.86 1.53
CA GLY A 981 -68.89 -40.28 1.67
C GLY A 981 -68.29 -39.65 0.41
N LEU A 982 -69.06 -39.56 -0.69
CA LEU A 982 -68.58 -39.01 -1.96
C LEU A 982 -68.21 -37.53 -1.84
N ALA A 983 -67.02 -37.15 -2.31
CA ALA A 983 -66.61 -35.75 -2.41
C ALA A 983 -67.37 -35.04 -3.55
N LYS A 984 -67.68 -33.76 -3.35
CA LYS A 984 -68.44 -32.95 -4.33
C LYS A 984 -67.76 -32.94 -5.69
N GLY A 985 -68.51 -33.22 -6.75
CA GLY A 985 -68.01 -33.24 -8.13
C GLY A 985 -66.90 -34.25 -8.41
N GLN A 986 -66.66 -35.25 -7.53
CA GLN A 986 -65.63 -36.28 -7.77
C GLN A 986 -66.03 -37.23 -8.91
N TYR A 987 -67.33 -37.48 -9.05
CA TYR A 987 -67.94 -38.30 -10.10
C TYR A 987 -69.23 -37.64 -10.59
N PHE A 988 -69.64 -37.97 -11.80
CA PHE A 988 -70.87 -37.47 -12.44
C PHE A 988 -71.66 -38.64 -13.01
N TYR A 989 -72.97 -38.48 -13.21
CA TYR A 989 -73.82 -39.54 -13.78
C TYR A 989 -74.83 -39.03 -14.79
N GLU A 990 -75.29 -39.96 -15.62
CA GLU A 990 -76.39 -39.82 -16.57
C GLU A 990 -77.24 -41.11 -16.54
N VAL A 991 -78.54 -40.99 -16.76
CA VAL A 991 -79.44 -42.09 -17.11
C VAL A 991 -79.95 -41.87 -18.53
N ASP A 992 -79.35 -42.58 -19.49
CA ASP A 992 -79.64 -42.48 -20.92
C ASP A 992 -80.88 -43.33 -21.28
N LEU A 993 -81.96 -42.68 -21.72
CA LEU A 993 -83.18 -43.33 -22.19
C LEU A 993 -83.11 -43.60 -23.69
N ASN A 994 -82.84 -44.86 -24.05
CA ASN A 994 -82.78 -45.32 -25.43
C ASN A 994 -84.15 -45.24 -26.14
N GLY A 995 -84.13 -44.91 -27.43
CA GLY A 995 -85.30 -44.97 -28.32
C GLY A 995 -85.68 -43.60 -28.87
N ASN A 996 -86.98 -43.31 -28.97
CA ASN A 996 -87.46 -42.01 -29.47
C ASN A 996 -87.26 -40.85 -28.47
N THR A 997 -86.69 -41.13 -27.30
CA THR A 997 -86.32 -40.22 -26.21
C THR A 997 -84.87 -39.72 -26.29
N THR A 998 -83.99 -40.40 -27.03
CA THR A 998 -82.56 -40.04 -27.12
C THR A 998 -82.37 -38.62 -27.64
N GLY A 999 -81.49 -37.84 -26.99
CA GLY A 999 -81.23 -36.44 -27.35
C GLY A 999 -82.32 -35.44 -26.97
N LYS A 1000 -83.36 -35.86 -26.24
CA LYS A 1000 -84.38 -34.96 -25.64
C LYS A 1000 -84.16 -34.86 -24.14
N ASP A 1001 -84.29 -33.66 -23.61
CA ASP A 1001 -84.30 -33.40 -22.17
C ASP A 1001 -85.51 -32.51 -21.79
N GLY A 1002 -85.59 -32.13 -20.51
CA GLY A 1002 -86.56 -31.15 -20.02
C GLY A 1002 -88.01 -31.42 -20.45
N GLN A 1003 -88.67 -30.38 -20.98
CA GLN A 1003 -90.08 -30.46 -21.38
C GLN A 1003 -90.28 -31.36 -22.62
N ALA A 1004 -89.34 -31.33 -23.57
CA ALA A 1004 -89.41 -32.15 -24.79
C ALA A 1004 -89.29 -33.66 -24.48
N LEU A 1005 -88.52 -34.02 -23.46
CA LEU A 1005 -88.50 -35.39 -22.93
C LEU A 1005 -89.81 -35.72 -22.21
N LEU A 1006 -90.31 -34.85 -21.32
CA LEU A 1006 -91.55 -35.11 -20.58
C LEU A 1006 -92.75 -35.36 -21.51
N ASP A 1007 -92.88 -34.55 -22.55
CA ASP A 1007 -93.97 -34.69 -23.52
C ASP A 1007 -93.82 -35.94 -24.40
N GLN A 1008 -92.58 -36.34 -24.74
CA GLN A 1008 -92.33 -37.62 -25.43
C GLN A 1008 -92.71 -38.82 -24.56
N LEU A 1009 -92.35 -38.81 -23.27
CA LEU A 1009 -92.69 -39.88 -22.34
C LEU A 1009 -94.21 -40.00 -22.16
N ARG A 1010 -94.92 -38.87 -22.11
CA ARG A 1010 -96.39 -38.83 -22.08
C ARG A 1010 -97.03 -39.34 -23.37
N ALA A 1011 -96.53 -38.93 -24.53
CA ALA A 1011 -97.03 -39.36 -25.83
C ALA A 1011 -96.84 -40.87 -26.08
N ASN A 1012 -95.78 -41.46 -25.52
CA ASN A 1012 -95.52 -42.90 -25.61
C ASN A 1012 -96.45 -43.76 -24.71
N GLY A 1013 -97.11 -43.19 -23.70
CA GLY A 1013 -98.03 -43.91 -22.81
C GLY A 1013 -97.35 -45.00 -21.98
N THR A 1014 -97.97 -46.20 -21.93
CA THR A 1014 -97.39 -47.38 -21.27
C THR A 1014 -96.28 -47.95 -22.15
N TYR A 1015 -95.02 -47.74 -21.75
CA TYR A 1015 -93.87 -48.11 -22.57
C TYR A 1015 -92.69 -48.60 -21.71
N ALA A 1016 -91.99 -49.63 -22.19
CA ALA A 1016 -90.81 -50.19 -21.54
C ALA A 1016 -89.54 -49.64 -22.22
N TYR A 1017 -88.82 -48.77 -21.51
CA TYR A 1017 -87.55 -48.21 -21.98
C TYR A 1017 -86.39 -49.07 -21.49
N GLN A 1018 -85.40 -49.31 -22.33
CA GLN A 1018 -84.07 -49.72 -21.86
C GLN A 1018 -83.28 -48.45 -21.51
N ALA A 1019 -82.84 -48.35 -20.26
CA ALA A 1019 -82.12 -47.22 -19.74
C ALA A 1019 -80.68 -47.62 -19.36
N THR A 1020 -79.69 -46.83 -19.78
CA THR A 1020 -78.30 -47.05 -19.37
C THR A 1020 -77.90 -46.01 -18.32
N VAL A 1021 -77.75 -46.43 -17.07
CA VAL A 1021 -77.07 -45.60 -16.06
C VAL A 1021 -75.57 -45.62 -16.37
N LYS A 1022 -74.97 -44.45 -16.53
CA LYS A 1022 -73.54 -44.24 -16.78
C LYS A 1022 -72.97 -43.38 -15.65
N VAL A 1023 -71.79 -43.71 -15.15
CA VAL A 1023 -71.05 -42.89 -14.18
C VAL A 1023 -69.67 -42.56 -14.75
N TYR A 1024 -69.31 -41.29 -14.70
CA TYR A 1024 -68.12 -40.67 -15.28
C TYR A 1024 -67.22 -40.11 -14.17
N GLY A 1025 -65.91 -40.08 -14.43
CA GLY A 1025 -64.95 -39.38 -13.57
C GLY A 1025 -64.99 -37.86 -13.77
N ALA A 1026 -64.23 -37.14 -12.94
CA ALA A 1026 -64.08 -35.70 -13.03
C ALA A 1026 -62.76 -35.27 -13.72
N LYS A 1027 -62.84 -34.17 -14.45
CA LYS A 1027 -61.69 -33.44 -14.99
C LYS A 1027 -61.97 -31.94 -14.91
N ASP A 1028 -61.02 -31.18 -14.36
CA ASP A 1028 -61.10 -29.72 -14.24
C ASP A 1028 -62.43 -29.23 -13.57
N GLY A 1029 -62.93 -29.99 -12.59
CA GLY A 1029 -64.20 -29.75 -11.89
C GLY A 1029 -65.48 -30.07 -12.68
N LYS A 1030 -65.36 -30.72 -13.85
CA LYS A 1030 -66.44 -31.03 -14.80
C LYS A 1030 -66.52 -32.54 -15.11
N PRO A 1031 -67.63 -33.04 -15.67
CA PRO A 1031 -67.71 -34.43 -16.11
C PRO A 1031 -66.72 -34.72 -17.24
N ASP A 1032 -65.88 -35.73 -17.05
CA ASP A 1032 -65.02 -36.28 -18.09
C ASP A 1032 -65.76 -37.40 -18.83
N LEU A 1033 -66.44 -37.04 -19.92
CA LEU A 1033 -67.21 -37.97 -20.74
C LEU A 1033 -66.35 -39.05 -21.43
N THR A 1034 -65.02 -38.92 -21.41
CA THR A 1034 -64.09 -39.95 -21.91
C THR A 1034 -63.67 -40.96 -20.83
N ASN A 1035 -63.80 -40.60 -19.56
CA ASN A 1035 -63.41 -41.38 -18.37
C ASN A 1035 -64.65 -42.07 -17.76
N LEU A 1036 -65.26 -42.97 -18.53
CA LEU A 1036 -66.41 -43.78 -18.10
C LEU A 1036 -65.97 -44.80 -17.03
N ILE A 1037 -66.58 -44.74 -15.85
CA ILE A 1037 -66.19 -45.50 -14.65
C ILE A 1037 -67.03 -46.76 -14.49
N ALA A 1038 -68.35 -46.64 -14.67
CA ALA A 1038 -69.31 -47.73 -14.45
C ALA A 1038 -70.55 -47.56 -15.34
N THR A 1039 -71.19 -48.69 -15.68
CA THR A 1039 -72.46 -48.72 -16.40
C THR A 1039 -73.41 -49.78 -15.83
N ARG A 1040 -74.72 -49.51 -15.86
CA ARG A 1040 -75.77 -50.49 -15.56
C ARG A 1040 -76.94 -50.32 -16.52
N GLN A 1041 -77.35 -51.41 -17.18
CA GLN A 1041 -78.62 -51.45 -17.91
C GLN A 1041 -79.77 -51.67 -16.93
N VAL A 1042 -80.87 -50.95 -17.12
CA VAL A 1042 -82.09 -51.03 -16.32
C VAL A 1042 -83.30 -50.95 -17.23
N THR A 1043 -84.26 -51.87 -17.08
CA THR A 1043 -85.55 -51.75 -17.77
C THR A 1043 -86.49 -50.85 -16.96
N ILE A 1044 -86.93 -49.74 -17.55
CA ILE A 1044 -87.87 -48.80 -16.94
C ILE A 1044 -89.23 -48.97 -17.61
N GLN A 1045 -90.15 -49.66 -16.94
CA GLN A 1045 -91.55 -49.70 -17.35
C GLN A 1045 -92.24 -48.43 -16.85
N LEU A 1046 -92.52 -47.49 -17.76
CA LEU A 1046 -93.47 -46.41 -17.45
C LEU A 1046 -94.89 -46.93 -17.71
N ARG A 1047 -95.82 -46.63 -16.80
CA ARG A 1047 -97.25 -46.80 -17.02
C ARG A 1047 -97.84 -45.50 -17.54
N GLY A 1048 -98.57 -45.57 -18.64
CA GLY A 1048 -99.44 -44.48 -19.09
C GLY A 1048 -100.80 -44.56 -18.41
N LYS A 1049 -101.61 -43.51 -18.56
CA LYS A 1049 -103.03 -43.55 -18.22
C LYS A 1049 -103.75 -44.42 -19.26
N GLU A 1050 -104.38 -45.51 -18.86
CA GLU A 1050 -105.15 -46.34 -19.79
C GLU A 1050 -106.35 -45.56 -20.35
N MET A 1051 -106.53 -45.58 -21.67
CA MET A 1051 -107.72 -44.99 -22.30
C MET A 1051 -108.89 -45.97 -22.17
N ALA A 1052 -109.82 -45.66 -21.25
CA ALA A 1052 -110.94 -46.52 -20.93
C ALA A 1052 -111.99 -46.58 -22.07
N THR A 1053 -112.18 -47.77 -22.63
CA THR A 1053 -113.42 -48.20 -23.28
C THR A 1053 -114.27 -49.05 -22.30
N ILE A 1054 -115.58 -49.11 -22.54
CA ILE A 1054 -116.64 -49.30 -21.53
C ILE A 1054 -117.73 -50.23 -22.12
N PRO A 1055 -118.54 -51.03 -21.39
CA PRO A 1055 -118.48 -51.55 -19.99
C PRO A 1055 -118.64 -53.10 -19.88
N SER A 1056 -118.55 -53.67 -18.65
CA SER A 1056 -119.57 -54.57 -17.99
C SER A 1056 -119.00 -55.68 -17.06
N GLN A 1057 -119.70 -55.90 -15.93
CA GLN A 1057 -120.02 -57.15 -15.18
C GLN A 1057 -119.30 -58.48 -15.53
N GLU A 1058 -118.89 -59.38 -14.61
CA GLU A 1058 -119.07 -59.64 -13.15
C GLU A 1058 -117.79 -60.39 -12.63
N GLY A 1059 -117.47 -60.56 -11.33
CA GLY A 1059 -118.08 -60.13 -10.06
C GLY A 1059 -117.42 -60.82 -8.82
N GLN A 1060 -117.89 -60.47 -7.61
CA GLN A 1060 -117.66 -61.13 -6.29
C GLN A 1060 -116.36 -60.93 -5.46
N MET A 1061 -116.56 -60.97 -4.13
CA MET A 1061 -115.63 -61.30 -3.03
C MET A 1061 -114.54 -60.29 -2.63
N ASN A 1062 -114.95 -59.17 -2.02
CA ASN A 1062 -114.08 -58.34 -1.16
C ASN A 1062 -114.07 -58.92 0.27
N MET A 1063 -112.89 -59.26 0.81
CA MET A 1063 -112.74 -59.94 2.11
C MET A 1063 -112.63 -58.97 3.29
N LYS A 1064 -113.40 -59.25 4.36
CA LYS A 1064 -113.13 -58.76 5.73
C LYS A 1064 -113.57 -59.84 6.73
N PRO A 1065 -112.86 -59.98 7.86
CA PRO A 1065 -113.52 -59.63 9.11
C PRO A 1065 -112.70 -58.64 9.96
N SER A 1066 -113.37 -58.02 10.92
CA SER A 1066 -112.74 -57.39 12.09
C SER A 1066 -113.21 -58.10 13.34
N THR A 1067 -112.34 -58.32 14.32
CA THR A 1067 -112.46 -57.79 15.71
C THR A 1067 -111.24 -58.14 16.57
N THR A 1068 -111.07 -57.40 17.67
CA THR A 1068 -110.01 -57.49 18.70
C THR A 1068 -110.13 -58.74 19.60
N PRO A 1069 -109.11 -59.09 20.41
CA PRO A 1069 -109.11 -58.64 21.82
C PRO A 1069 -107.71 -58.29 22.40
N SER A 1070 -107.65 -58.10 23.73
CA SER A 1070 -106.55 -57.49 24.51
C SER A 1070 -105.87 -58.48 25.49
N GLN A 1071 -104.77 -58.04 26.16
CA GLN A 1071 -104.07 -58.72 27.29
C GLN A 1071 -103.34 -60.02 26.89
N GLU A 1072 -102.27 -60.54 27.53
CA GLU A 1072 -101.26 -60.02 28.49
C GLU A 1072 -99.83 -60.34 27.93
N GLY A 1073 -98.69 -60.56 28.60
CA GLY A 1073 -98.30 -60.56 30.02
C GLY A 1073 -96.82 -60.93 30.27
N GLN A 1074 -96.30 -60.51 31.43
CA GLN A 1074 -95.15 -61.02 32.25
C GLN A 1074 -93.78 -61.47 31.65
N MET A 1075 -92.70 -60.91 32.25
CA MET A 1075 -91.40 -61.52 32.70
C MET A 1075 -90.59 -62.48 31.77
N ASN A 1076 -89.31 -62.23 31.47
CA ASN A 1076 -88.11 -62.37 32.35
C ASN A 1076 -86.79 -62.01 31.58
N LYS A 1077 -85.57 -61.86 32.14
CA LYS A 1077 -85.06 -61.30 33.43
C LYS A 1077 -83.50 -61.33 33.46
N LYS A 1078 -82.85 -60.22 33.89
CA LYS A 1078 -81.39 -60.08 34.21
C LYS A 1078 -80.41 -60.33 33.03
N PRO A 1079 -79.07 -60.12 33.17
CA PRO A 1079 -78.25 -59.61 34.30
C PRO A 1079 -77.89 -58.11 34.16
N SER A 1080 -77.16 -57.41 35.05
CA SER A 1080 -76.92 -57.47 36.52
C SER A 1080 -76.28 -56.12 36.92
N ALA A 1081 -76.31 -55.74 38.20
CA ALA A 1081 -75.56 -54.60 38.73
C ALA A 1081 -74.83 -55.01 40.03
N THR A 1082 -73.72 -54.33 40.33
CA THR A 1082 -72.96 -54.45 41.60
C THR A 1082 -72.33 -53.10 41.99
N ASP A 1083 -72.90 -52.50 43.03
CA ASP A 1083 -72.35 -51.63 44.09
C ASP A 1083 -70.91 -51.06 43.97
N SER A 1084 -70.75 -49.74 44.21
CA SER A 1084 -70.20 -49.18 45.48
C SER A 1084 -69.83 -47.67 45.47
N MET A 1085 -70.21 -46.96 46.55
CA MET A 1085 -69.52 -45.89 47.31
C MET A 1085 -68.43 -45.01 46.62
N SER A 1086 -68.59 -43.68 46.50
CA SER A 1086 -68.37 -42.58 47.49
C SER A 1086 -66.89 -42.40 47.93
N THR A 1087 -66.30 -41.19 48.04
CA THR A 1087 -66.76 -39.91 48.67
C THR A 1087 -66.36 -38.64 47.88
N ALA A 1088 -66.97 -37.45 48.09
CA ALA A 1088 -66.47 -36.25 48.83
C ALA A 1088 -64.99 -35.86 48.59
N GLU A 1089 -64.59 -34.58 48.52
CA GLU A 1089 -65.18 -33.27 48.93
C GLU A 1089 -65.26 -32.31 47.70
N GLY A 1090 -65.80 -31.07 47.69
CA GLY A 1090 -66.07 -30.03 48.70
C GLY A 1090 -64.95 -28.96 48.69
N THR A 1091 -65.18 -27.64 48.78
CA THR A 1091 -66.43 -26.83 48.87
C THR A 1091 -66.11 -25.34 48.68
N LYS A 1092 -67.04 -24.55 48.10
CA LYS A 1092 -67.26 -23.10 48.39
C LYS A 1092 -66.06 -22.15 48.08
N GLU A 1093 -66.04 -20.82 48.27
CA GLU A 1093 -66.94 -19.65 48.11
C GLU A 1093 -66.00 -18.39 47.96
N VAL A 1094 -66.36 -17.15 47.61
CA VAL A 1094 -67.67 -16.45 47.52
C VAL A 1094 -67.66 -15.34 46.42
N ASP A 1095 -68.83 -14.75 46.19
CA ASP A 1095 -69.21 -13.54 45.43
C ASP A 1095 -68.48 -12.22 45.83
N HIS A 1096 -68.32 -11.23 44.92
CA HIS A 1096 -68.75 -9.82 45.11
C HIS A 1096 -68.13 -8.72 44.21
N ARG A 1097 -69.05 -7.86 43.69
CA ARG A 1097 -68.97 -6.39 43.50
C ARG A 1097 -68.00 -5.83 42.42
N MET A 1098 -68.53 -5.21 41.36
CA MET A 1098 -68.99 -3.80 41.22
C MET A 1098 -67.86 -2.76 41.08
N THR A 1099 -67.90 -1.95 40.00
CA THR A 1099 -68.11 -0.48 40.10
C THR A 1099 -68.33 0.17 38.71
N ASP A 1100 -69.17 1.20 38.64
CA ASP A 1100 -69.39 2.04 37.46
C ASP A 1100 -68.50 3.30 37.46
N VAL A 1101 -67.88 3.63 36.32
CA VAL A 1101 -67.60 5.00 35.84
C VAL A 1101 -67.64 4.92 34.30
N LYS A 1102 -68.53 5.54 33.51
CA LYS A 1102 -69.32 6.80 33.52
C LYS A 1102 -68.57 8.02 32.95
N GLY A 1103 -68.98 8.43 31.74
CA GLY A 1103 -68.64 9.70 31.09
C GLY A 1103 -67.76 9.54 29.84
N GLU A 1104 -67.96 10.27 28.73
CA GLU A 1104 -69.05 11.20 28.37
C GLU A 1104 -69.35 11.12 26.86
N HIS A 1105 -70.57 11.52 26.48
CA HIS A 1105 -70.95 11.85 25.10
C HIS A 1105 -71.28 13.35 25.06
N PRO A 1106 -71.02 14.05 23.95
CA PRO A 1106 -72.18 14.61 23.24
C PRO A 1106 -72.07 14.71 21.71
N THR A 1107 -73.25 14.62 21.06
CA THR A 1107 -73.67 15.36 19.83
C THR A 1107 -72.94 15.19 18.47
N SER A 1108 -73.60 15.29 17.29
CA SER A 1108 -74.98 14.97 16.87
C SER A 1108 -75.21 15.26 15.36
N LYS A 1109 -75.73 14.26 14.59
CA LYS A 1109 -76.85 14.33 13.58
C LYS A 1109 -76.89 15.42 12.45
N PRO A 1110 -77.79 15.34 11.42
CA PRO A 1110 -78.51 14.21 10.80
C PRO A 1110 -78.54 14.25 9.23
N MET A 1111 -79.46 13.49 8.61
CA MET A 1111 -80.01 13.56 7.21
C MET A 1111 -79.18 12.92 6.08
N ALA A 1112 -79.77 12.33 5.03
CA ALA A 1112 -81.13 11.77 4.77
C ALA A 1112 -80.99 10.81 3.55
N ASP A 1113 -81.44 9.56 3.53
CA ASP A 1113 -82.81 8.98 3.57
C ASP A 1113 -83.59 9.01 2.23
N THR A 1114 -83.88 7.81 1.68
CA THR A 1114 -84.85 7.40 0.62
C THR A 1114 -84.56 5.92 0.29
N MET A 1115 -85.16 4.93 0.97
CA MET A 1115 -86.47 4.28 0.74
C MET A 1115 -86.55 3.19 -0.36
N LYS A 1116 -87.06 2.01 0.05
CA LYS A 1116 -87.69 0.91 -0.73
C LYS A 1116 -86.70 0.00 -1.51
N LYS A 1117 -86.92 -1.33 -1.64
CA LYS A 1117 -88.02 -2.23 -1.20
C LYS A 1117 -87.52 -3.69 -1.04
N ASN A 1118 -88.36 -4.57 -0.47
CA ASN A 1118 -88.11 -6.00 -0.30
C ASN A 1118 -87.92 -6.76 -1.64
N ASP A 1119 -87.23 -7.91 -1.64
CA ASP A 1119 -87.92 -9.22 -1.63
C ASP A 1119 -87.01 -10.45 -1.38
N LYS A 1120 -87.63 -11.64 -1.25
CA LYS A 1120 -87.00 -12.93 -0.89
C LYS A 1120 -86.10 -13.53 -2.00
N PRO A 1121 -85.15 -14.44 -1.65
CA PRO A 1121 -84.28 -15.09 -2.62
C PRO A 1121 -85.00 -16.20 -3.42
N THR A 1122 -84.66 -16.30 -4.70
CA THR A 1122 -85.03 -17.40 -5.61
C THR A 1122 -83.77 -18.02 -6.23
N LEU A 1123 -83.79 -19.33 -6.48
CA LEU A 1123 -82.63 -20.05 -7.02
C LEU A 1123 -82.37 -19.68 -8.49
N PRO A 1124 -81.09 -19.66 -8.93
CA PRO A 1124 -80.75 -19.35 -10.32
C PRO A 1124 -81.22 -20.45 -11.28
N LYS A 1125 -81.67 -20.05 -12.46
CA LYS A 1125 -81.76 -20.91 -13.65
C LYS A 1125 -80.51 -20.73 -14.50
N THR A 1126 -80.01 -21.82 -15.08
CA THR A 1126 -79.02 -21.79 -16.15
C THR A 1126 -79.68 -21.39 -17.49
N GLY A 1127 -78.88 -20.79 -18.37
CA GLY A 1127 -79.26 -20.44 -19.74
C GLY A 1127 -77.99 -20.15 -20.54
N GLU A 1128 -77.86 -20.77 -21.71
CA GLU A 1128 -76.65 -20.74 -22.52
C GLU A 1128 -76.60 -19.53 -23.47
N ALA A 1129 -75.38 -19.19 -23.92
CA ALA A 1129 -75.16 -18.33 -25.07
C ALA A 1129 -74.12 -18.99 -25.98
N GLN A 1130 -74.39 -18.98 -27.30
CA GLN A 1130 -73.72 -19.85 -28.27
C GLN A 1130 -72.40 -19.26 -28.80
N THR A 1131 -71.40 -20.12 -29.02
CA THR A 1131 -70.20 -19.81 -29.80
C THR A 1131 -70.32 -20.35 -31.23
N ALA A 1132 -70.06 -19.49 -32.23
CA ALA A 1132 -70.11 -19.86 -33.63
C ALA A 1132 -68.72 -20.17 -34.21
N THR A 1133 -68.65 -21.32 -34.87
CA THR A 1133 -67.62 -21.88 -35.75
C THR A 1133 -66.96 -20.91 -36.75
N ALA A 1134 -65.66 -21.13 -37.04
CA ALA A 1134 -65.04 -21.28 -38.39
C ALA A 1134 -63.53 -20.96 -38.39
N THR A 1135 -62.63 -21.50 -39.24
CA THR A 1135 -62.48 -22.80 -39.94
C THR A 1135 -60.98 -22.97 -40.30
N ILE A 1136 -60.47 -24.20 -40.43
CA ILE A 1136 -59.08 -24.49 -40.83
C ILE A 1136 -58.87 -24.28 -42.35
N GLY A 1137 -57.69 -23.81 -42.77
CA GLY A 1137 -57.26 -23.77 -44.17
C GLY A 1137 -55.77 -24.08 -44.35
N PHE A 1138 -55.44 -25.11 -45.14
CA PHE A 1138 -54.08 -25.43 -45.60
C PHE A 1138 -53.89 -24.97 -47.05
N LEU A 1139 -52.70 -24.45 -47.42
CA LEU A 1139 -51.99 -24.81 -48.67
C LEU A 1139 -50.63 -24.09 -48.88
N GLY A 1140 -49.56 -24.88 -49.05
CA GLY A 1140 -48.69 -24.87 -50.24
C GLY A 1140 -47.83 -23.65 -50.63
N LEU A 1141 -46.50 -23.86 -50.56
CA LEU A 1141 -45.48 -23.55 -51.60
C LEU A 1141 -45.37 -22.12 -52.21
N ALA A 1142 -44.19 -21.49 -52.05
CA ALA A 1142 -43.23 -21.28 -53.17
C ALA A 1142 -41.90 -20.60 -52.76
N LEU A 1143 -40.87 -20.85 -53.57
CA LEU A 1143 -39.44 -20.53 -53.44
C LEU A 1143 -39.00 -19.06 -53.68
N ALA A 1144 -37.80 -18.77 -53.14
CA ALA A 1144 -36.72 -17.93 -53.69
C ALA A 1144 -36.78 -16.38 -53.62
N GLY A 1145 -35.59 -15.76 -53.49
CA GLY A 1145 -35.38 -14.31 -53.61
C GLY A 1145 -34.24 -13.76 -52.72
N ILE A 1146 -32.98 -13.92 -53.13
CA ILE A 1146 -31.82 -13.27 -52.48
C ILE A 1146 -31.56 -11.92 -53.16
N LEU A 1147 -31.46 -10.80 -52.41
CA LEU A 1147 -30.33 -9.85 -52.50
C LEU A 1147 -30.43 -8.64 -51.56
N SER A 1148 -29.25 -8.23 -51.09
CA SER A 1148 -28.99 -7.08 -50.22
C SER A 1148 -29.16 -5.73 -50.92
N LEU A 1149 -29.34 -4.65 -50.14
CA LEU A 1149 -28.75 -3.36 -50.49
C LEU A 1149 -28.39 -2.53 -49.24
N LEU A 1150 -27.16 -2.02 -49.24
CA LEU A 1150 -26.67 -1.04 -48.25
C LEU A 1150 -27.17 0.37 -48.64
N GLY A 1151 -27.43 1.23 -47.65
CA GLY A 1151 -27.99 2.56 -47.89
C GLY A 1151 -27.66 3.58 -46.81
N LEU A 1152 -26.39 3.96 -46.67
CA LEU A 1152 -25.99 5.13 -45.88
C LEU A 1152 -26.62 6.41 -46.46
N LYS A 1153 -27.03 7.34 -45.59
CA LYS A 1153 -27.11 8.76 -45.94
C LYS A 1153 -26.58 9.64 -44.81
N GLU A 1154 -26.25 10.86 -45.17
CA GLU A 1154 -25.17 11.63 -44.54
C GLU A 1154 -25.65 12.91 -43.83
N LYS A 1155 -24.74 13.48 -43.03
CA LYS A 1155 -24.87 14.66 -42.17
C LYS A 1155 -25.65 15.83 -42.77
N GLN A 1156 -26.41 16.50 -41.91
CA GLN A 1156 -26.62 17.95 -42.01
C GLN A 1156 -25.52 18.71 -41.24
N LYS A 1157 -25.32 19.98 -41.64
CA LYS A 1157 -24.78 21.07 -40.80
C LYS A 1157 -25.99 21.73 -40.10
N ASP A 1158 -25.87 22.39 -38.95
CA ASP A 1158 -24.88 23.40 -38.55
C ASP A 1158 -24.25 23.19 -37.16
#